data_AF-A0A938IN09-F1
#
_entry.id   AF-A0A938IN09-F1
#
_cell.length_a   1.000
_cell.length_b   1.000
_cell.length_c   1.000
_cell.angle_alpha   90.00
_cell.angle_beta   90.00
_cell.angle_gamma   90.00
#
_symmetry.space_group_name_H-M   'P 1'
#
loop_
_entity.id
_entity.type
_entity.pdbx_description
1 polymer ?
#
loop_
_entity_poly.entity_id
_entity_poly.type
_entity_poly.pdbx_seq_one_letter_code
_entity_poly.pdbx_strand_id
1 'polypeptide(L)'
;MGRVRRFRSRPVKPAVPRCVGRRRRKGIRVSPRLVTAALVLLAGALAPAAARAAATPNLFGNPSFELGSEGWRMDKGKGTVADFRVDAAEAADGRHSALVSIGEVGDWGSQFGQSLDGGRRGKTYTFAVFVKAVGGPVTVRLEIERAANPYDRAARSEPQTVTPDKWQELRVTFTAEKDFAEGWFAYVSCNQPGAKYRCDMFRLYEGPYVPREVGERQGPADAAVRLYDTGTAAARPLPPEALAARNWRPVPAGQSGYVFAGDAVLANDRLTVVLRRQRAGAEVYSAAPSAGGGQAAAGLPGQAGAGRAAGGTLRAVLSPAGAPLREGGGSEGAKGARAERMASVKIAGQEGGAVALEAAFAAGGGPASVIYRLGMGQAFVETEPRGGTAALAIEAPCRFTVLPDFFADDIVIDASEWPAAVAEAELPADHFLLHLAPDGGGIVMAVWNPAADVVGAAFTGAGQERRLVRSVVPYGKGGKVWVACLEGSAIWHAHPVAAADAGKVAAIDWRQPFPAQWRLDWRRKDGLTDSWEMVTEGQDGRFTKVGLFGEAQTLPADRKRWTTVLGNFAYPCWIDRGGRGHVQPLRSKVLAFEGPAVLYPISRARTTPLEAFTVVDVVRATLGVGPCEYVLDVEGQRSQYKGRATCANRDFLNPIFEKGEQRRRRAEVEQSLKEVMVFVRHIRDRVEQYVAFGRWTLEHLAQQKKAHPHLAAQIQELERLAREIDARVAARRDKIKTPDEAQRMVDEFRATVLDNTGPDAPAKCKSFTAAVVEIGGNQDELVGECRWAVKVVRQRAGLLAAVDPRMAEVVAEIRRRSQQVLRNPAGHEGAQH
;
A
#
# COMPACT_ATOMS: atom_id res chain seq x y z
N MET A 1 45.59 43.14 -9.98
CA MET A 1 46.08 43.73 -8.71
C MET A 1 45.25 43.12 -7.58
N GLY A 2 45.69 42.46 -6.50
CA GLY A 2 46.99 42.03 -5.99
C GLY A 2 46.77 41.28 -4.65
N ARG A 3 47.20 40.01 -4.61
CA ARG A 3 47.76 39.20 -3.49
C ARG A 3 47.10 39.13 -2.08
N VAL A 4 46.56 37.94 -1.78
CA VAL A 4 47.00 36.94 -0.77
C VAL A 4 47.97 37.38 0.36
N ARG A 5 47.65 36.98 1.61
CA ARG A 5 48.61 36.36 2.57
C ARG A 5 47.93 35.48 3.64
N ARG A 6 48.46 34.26 3.80
CA ARG A 6 48.26 33.28 4.90
C ARG A 6 49.42 33.37 5.90
N PHE A 7 49.19 32.98 7.16
CA PHE A 7 50.14 32.33 8.11
C PHE A 7 49.28 31.52 9.12
N ARG A 8 49.28 30.16 9.19
CA ARG A 8 50.21 29.18 9.86
C ARG A 8 50.62 29.59 11.30
N SER A 9 50.69 28.78 12.37
CA SER A 9 50.26 27.41 12.74
C SER A 9 50.80 27.06 14.17
N ARG A 10 49.95 26.60 15.13
CA ARG A 10 50.19 25.64 16.28
C ARG A 10 51.34 25.92 17.30
N PRO A 11 51.55 25.17 18.44
CA PRO A 11 50.74 24.14 19.18
C PRO A 11 50.78 24.26 20.76
N VAL A 12 50.24 23.21 21.45
CA VAL A 12 50.67 22.59 22.75
C VAL A 12 49.74 22.73 23.99
N LYS A 13 49.24 21.58 24.48
CA LYS A 13 48.81 21.22 25.87
C LYS A 13 50.01 20.49 26.54
N PRO A 14 50.20 20.34 27.89
CA PRO A 14 49.20 19.79 28.85
C PRO A 14 49.38 20.08 30.38
N ALA A 15 48.51 19.43 31.20
CA ALA A 15 48.75 18.85 32.55
C ALA A 15 48.42 19.61 33.87
N VAL A 16 47.45 19.03 34.61
CA VAL A 16 47.27 18.72 36.07
C VAL A 16 47.98 19.55 37.16
N PRO A 17 47.36 19.73 38.36
CA PRO A 17 47.88 18.96 39.52
C PRO A 17 46.84 18.39 40.51
N ARG A 18 47.36 17.44 41.31
CA ARG A 18 46.74 16.50 42.27
C ARG A 18 46.39 17.09 43.65
N CYS A 19 45.41 16.43 44.27
CA CYS A 19 45.23 15.98 45.67
C CYS A 19 45.96 16.66 46.84
N VAL A 20 45.23 16.89 47.95
CA VAL A 20 45.44 16.32 49.32
C VAL A 20 44.10 16.43 50.10
N GLY A 21 43.72 15.40 50.86
CA GLY A 21 42.44 15.30 51.58
C GLY A 21 42.50 15.70 53.06
N ARG A 22 41.33 15.68 53.74
CA ARG A 22 41.10 15.00 55.04
C ARG A 22 39.74 15.36 55.68
N ARG A 23 39.19 14.33 56.33
CA ARG A 23 38.41 14.28 57.58
C ARG A 23 36.87 14.41 57.57
N ARG A 24 36.31 13.22 57.81
CA ARG A 24 35.45 12.78 58.93
C ARG A 24 33.94 13.04 58.92
N ARG A 25 33.26 11.90 58.83
CA ARG A 25 31.89 11.55 59.21
C ARG A 25 31.59 11.74 60.71
N LYS A 26 30.36 12.14 61.00
CA LYS A 26 29.46 11.66 62.08
C LYS A 26 28.16 11.27 61.35
N GLY A 27 27.44 10.17 61.55
CA GLY A 27 27.38 9.21 62.65
C GLY A 27 25.94 9.20 63.19
N ILE A 28 25.05 8.37 62.62
CA ILE A 28 23.80 7.95 63.27
C ILE A 28 23.76 6.41 63.24
N ARG A 29 23.55 5.83 64.42
CA ARG A 29 23.54 4.40 64.75
C ARG A 29 22.18 3.78 64.46
N VAL A 30 22.16 2.53 63.99
CA VAL A 30 21.01 1.63 64.11
C VAL A 30 21.49 0.29 64.67
N SER A 31 20.70 -0.26 65.59
CA SER A 31 20.96 -1.37 66.51
C SER A 31 20.88 -2.78 65.88
N PRO A 32 21.59 -3.80 66.43
CA PRO A 32 21.65 -5.14 65.87
C PRO A 32 20.66 -6.10 66.58
N ARG A 33 19.38 -6.07 66.18
CA ARG A 33 18.40 -7.12 66.49
C ARG A 33 17.33 -7.19 65.40
N LEU A 34 17.71 -7.62 64.19
CA LEU A 34 16.79 -7.93 63.08
C LEU A 34 17.52 -8.64 61.91
N VAL A 35 18.37 -9.63 62.23
CA VAL A 35 19.11 -10.42 61.21
C VAL A 35 18.68 -11.91 61.22
N THR A 36 17.52 -12.23 61.77
CA THR A 36 17.07 -13.65 61.81
C THR A 36 15.56 -13.77 61.59
N ALA A 37 15.06 -13.16 60.52
CA ALA A 37 13.71 -13.42 60.00
C ALA A 37 13.57 -13.18 58.48
N ALA A 38 14.68 -13.05 57.74
CA ALA A 38 14.68 -12.77 56.29
C ALA A 38 15.40 -13.84 55.46
N LEU A 39 15.44 -15.10 55.95
CA LEU A 39 16.19 -16.19 55.31
C LEU A 39 15.38 -17.49 55.14
N VAL A 40 14.04 -17.41 55.12
CA VAL A 40 13.14 -18.55 54.78
C VAL A 40 11.98 -18.18 53.82
N LEU A 41 11.85 -16.92 53.38
CA LEU A 41 10.87 -16.51 52.35
C LEU A 41 11.52 -16.06 51.02
N LEU A 42 12.65 -16.67 50.66
CA LEU A 42 13.31 -16.46 49.37
C LEU A 42 13.80 -17.79 48.74
N ALA A 43 13.01 -18.86 48.91
CA ALA A 43 13.28 -20.19 48.33
C ALA A 43 12.05 -20.78 47.61
N GLY A 44 11.20 -19.92 47.02
CA GLY A 44 9.97 -20.34 46.34
C GLY A 44 9.50 -19.37 45.26
N ALA A 45 10.39 -18.95 44.36
CA ALA A 45 10.02 -18.24 43.12
C ALA A 45 11.21 -18.18 42.14
N LEU A 46 11.72 -19.34 41.72
CA LEU A 46 12.51 -19.45 40.48
C LEU A 46 11.88 -20.55 39.62
N ALA A 47 10.62 -20.34 39.24
CA ALA A 47 10.21 -20.81 37.92
C ALA A 47 10.88 -19.86 36.91
N PRO A 48 11.54 -20.37 35.86
CA PRO A 48 12.04 -19.48 34.82
C PRO A 48 10.83 -18.80 34.21
N ALA A 49 10.70 -17.49 34.43
CA ALA A 49 9.93 -16.66 33.53
C ALA A 49 10.60 -16.84 32.17
N ALA A 50 10.01 -17.69 31.31
CA ALA A 50 10.40 -17.80 29.93
C ALA A 50 10.21 -16.41 29.33
N ALA A 51 11.30 -15.65 29.26
CA ALA A 51 11.37 -14.45 28.48
C ALA A 51 10.95 -14.85 27.07
N ARG A 52 9.73 -14.47 26.68
CA ARG A 52 9.23 -14.67 25.32
C ARG A 52 10.17 -13.88 24.43
N ALA A 53 11.13 -14.56 23.82
CA ALA A 53 12.12 -13.94 22.96
C ALA A 53 11.35 -13.11 21.92
N ALA A 54 11.71 -11.83 21.78
CA ALA A 54 11.17 -10.99 20.72
C ALA A 54 11.32 -11.75 19.40
N ALA A 55 10.22 -11.95 18.66
CA ALA A 55 10.24 -12.75 17.44
C ALA A 55 11.17 -12.08 16.44
N THR A 56 12.29 -12.72 16.11
CA THR A 56 13.14 -12.26 15.02
C THR A 56 12.31 -12.24 13.74
N PRO A 57 12.35 -11.14 12.93
CA PRO A 57 11.61 -11.07 11.68
C PRO A 57 11.92 -12.25 10.77
N ASN A 58 10.86 -12.89 10.25
CA ASN A 58 10.98 -13.91 9.23
C ASN A 58 11.37 -13.26 7.89
N LEU A 59 12.39 -13.79 7.23
CA LEU A 59 12.86 -13.31 5.94
C LEU A 59 11.96 -13.79 4.79
N PHE A 60 11.29 -14.93 4.92
CA PHE A 60 10.28 -15.35 3.94
C PHE A 60 9.07 -14.42 3.97
N GLY A 61 8.58 -14.06 2.78
CA GLY A 61 7.29 -13.42 2.63
C GLY A 61 6.19 -14.42 2.35
N ASN A 62 4.96 -14.10 2.77
CA ASN A 62 3.81 -15.00 2.64
C ASN A 62 4.14 -16.45 3.08
N PRO A 63 4.72 -16.66 4.28
CA PRO A 63 5.26 -17.95 4.69
C PRO A 63 4.19 -19.04 4.88
N SER A 64 2.93 -18.64 5.02
CA SER A 64 1.77 -19.51 5.26
C SER A 64 0.77 -19.54 4.10
N PHE A 65 1.15 -19.03 2.92
CA PHE A 65 0.34 -19.10 1.69
C PHE A 65 -1.05 -18.45 1.72
N GLU A 66 -1.42 -17.74 2.78
CA GLU A 66 -2.71 -17.04 2.90
C GLU A 66 -2.93 -15.96 1.84
N LEU A 67 -1.85 -15.53 1.19
CA LEU A 67 -1.86 -14.49 0.16
C LEU A 67 -1.72 -15.08 -1.25
N GLY A 68 -1.90 -16.39 -1.40
CA GLY A 68 -1.75 -17.11 -2.66
C GLY A 68 -0.30 -17.51 -2.94
N SER A 69 0.07 -17.64 -4.21
CA SER A 69 1.39 -18.09 -4.66
C SER A 69 2.41 -16.97 -4.87
N GLU A 70 2.06 -15.71 -4.59
CA GLU A 70 2.91 -14.55 -4.85
C GLU A 70 4.27 -14.68 -4.13
N GLY A 71 5.36 -14.47 -4.88
CA GLY A 71 6.73 -14.57 -4.39
C GLY A 71 7.32 -15.98 -4.35
N TRP A 72 6.51 -17.03 -4.51
CA TRP A 72 6.96 -18.42 -4.53
C TRP A 72 7.30 -18.89 -5.94
N ARG A 73 8.39 -19.66 -6.08
CA ARG A 73 8.77 -20.23 -7.37
C ARG A 73 9.18 -21.70 -7.26
N MET A 74 9.13 -22.37 -8.40
CA MET A 74 9.53 -23.76 -8.60
C MET A 74 10.60 -23.81 -9.69
N ASP A 75 11.84 -24.06 -9.30
CA ASP A 75 12.93 -24.30 -10.25
C ASP A 75 13.06 -25.80 -10.52
N LYS A 76 13.39 -26.16 -11.77
CA LYS A 76 13.38 -27.56 -12.25
C LYS A 76 14.69 -27.89 -12.95
N GLY A 77 15.28 -29.03 -12.57
CA GLY A 77 16.40 -29.62 -13.29
C GLY A 77 16.00 -30.05 -14.70
N LYS A 78 16.98 -30.17 -15.59
CA LYS A 78 16.71 -30.58 -16.98
C LYS A 78 16.03 -31.96 -16.99
N GLY A 79 14.84 -32.03 -17.58
CA GLY A 79 14.04 -33.26 -17.64
C GLY A 79 13.15 -33.51 -16.41
N THR A 80 13.10 -32.58 -15.43
CA THR A 80 12.15 -32.68 -14.31
C THR A 80 10.80 -32.06 -14.65
N VAL A 81 9.73 -32.79 -14.35
CA VAL A 81 8.35 -32.30 -14.36
C VAL A 81 7.90 -32.07 -12.93
N ALA A 82 7.69 -30.81 -12.56
CA ALA A 82 7.18 -30.43 -11.25
C ALA A 82 6.28 -29.20 -11.35
N ASP A 83 5.32 -29.06 -10.44
CA ASP A 83 4.47 -27.89 -10.31
C ASP A 83 4.09 -27.69 -8.83
N PHE A 84 3.51 -26.52 -8.55
CA PHE A 84 2.89 -26.26 -7.27
C PHE A 84 1.59 -25.48 -7.44
N ARG A 85 0.70 -25.65 -6.48
CA ARG A 85 -0.51 -24.84 -6.34
C ARG A 85 -0.76 -24.51 -4.88
N VAL A 86 -1.38 -23.37 -4.63
CA VAL A 86 -1.87 -23.00 -3.29
C VAL A 86 -3.37 -23.29 -3.25
N ASP A 87 -3.81 -24.07 -2.27
CA ASP A 87 -5.23 -24.39 -2.06
C ASP A 87 -5.56 -24.50 -0.58
N ALA A 88 -6.86 -24.57 -0.26
CA ALA A 88 -7.38 -24.64 1.10
C ALA A 88 -7.79 -26.06 1.55
N ALA A 89 -7.22 -27.10 0.93
CA ALA A 89 -7.61 -28.47 1.24
C ALA A 89 -7.04 -28.93 2.60
N GLU A 90 -5.83 -28.48 2.94
CA GLU A 90 -5.18 -28.74 4.22
C GLU A 90 -4.07 -27.71 4.47
N ALA A 91 -3.85 -27.29 5.71
CA ALA A 91 -2.79 -26.36 6.11
C ALA A 91 -2.23 -26.74 7.49
N ALA A 92 -0.98 -26.36 7.78
CA ALA A 92 -0.37 -26.46 9.10
C ALA A 92 -0.80 -25.28 9.99
N ASP A 93 -0.97 -24.09 9.41
CA ASP A 93 -1.52 -22.90 10.06
C ASP A 93 -2.37 -22.11 9.05
N GLY A 94 -3.41 -21.41 9.50
CA GLY A 94 -4.31 -20.68 8.60
C GLY A 94 -5.27 -21.57 7.78
N ARG A 95 -5.54 -21.16 6.53
CA ARG A 95 -6.48 -21.81 5.60
C ARG A 95 -5.79 -22.44 4.39
N HIS A 96 -4.61 -21.98 3.99
CA HIS A 96 -3.98 -22.36 2.73
C HIS A 96 -2.61 -23.02 2.96
N SER A 97 -2.20 -23.91 2.06
CA SER A 97 -0.82 -24.38 1.96
C SER A 97 -0.43 -24.65 0.51
N ALA A 98 0.87 -24.76 0.25
CA ALA A 98 1.35 -25.14 -1.07
C ALA A 98 1.36 -26.67 -1.22
N LEU A 99 0.63 -27.19 -2.20
CA LEU A 99 0.77 -28.56 -2.69
C LEU A 99 1.81 -28.58 -3.81
N VAL A 100 2.91 -29.30 -3.58
CA VAL A 100 3.96 -29.57 -4.57
C VAL A 100 3.72 -30.95 -5.18
N SER A 101 3.75 -31.02 -6.51
CA SER A 101 3.64 -32.27 -7.27
C SER A 101 4.86 -32.47 -8.16
N ILE A 102 5.42 -33.68 -8.11
CA ILE A 102 6.59 -34.09 -8.91
C ILE A 102 6.21 -35.31 -9.73
N GLY A 103 6.42 -35.22 -11.04
CA GLY A 103 6.26 -36.30 -11.99
C GLY A 103 7.60 -36.99 -12.25
N GLU A 104 8.08 -36.87 -13.48
CA GLU A 104 9.41 -37.32 -13.88
C GLU A 104 10.50 -36.44 -13.27
N VAL A 105 11.65 -37.04 -12.98
CA VAL A 105 12.77 -36.38 -12.31
C VAL A 105 14.01 -36.56 -13.15
N GLY A 106 14.67 -35.45 -13.47
CA GLY A 106 15.95 -35.39 -14.18
C GLY A 106 16.91 -34.40 -13.51
N ASP A 107 18.21 -34.64 -13.70
CA ASP A 107 19.28 -33.83 -13.12
C ASP A 107 19.18 -33.74 -11.58
N TRP A 108 19.01 -32.55 -11.02
CA TRP A 108 18.91 -32.31 -9.58
C TRP A 108 17.46 -32.28 -9.03
N GLY A 109 16.46 -32.55 -9.87
CA GLY A 109 15.07 -32.63 -9.44
C GLY A 109 14.37 -31.27 -9.35
N SER A 110 13.75 -30.98 -8.22
CA SER A 110 12.93 -29.79 -8.00
C SER A 110 13.41 -28.95 -6.80
N GLN A 111 13.20 -27.64 -6.90
CA GLN A 111 13.48 -26.68 -5.83
C GLN A 111 12.27 -25.75 -5.66
N PHE A 112 11.57 -25.86 -4.53
CA PHE A 112 10.41 -25.03 -4.20
C PHE A 112 10.75 -24.05 -3.08
N GLY A 113 10.72 -22.74 -3.38
CA GLY A 113 11.15 -21.76 -2.40
C GLY A 113 11.13 -20.32 -2.87
N GLN A 114 12.00 -19.50 -2.27
CA GLN A 114 11.97 -18.05 -2.37
C GLN A 114 13.39 -17.46 -2.36
N SER A 115 13.69 -16.50 -3.25
CA SER A 115 14.99 -15.79 -3.28
C SER A 115 15.01 -14.64 -2.28
N LEU A 116 15.96 -14.53 -1.36
CA LEU A 116 15.95 -13.66 -0.17
C LEU A 116 17.20 -12.77 -0.12
N ASP A 117 17.20 -11.75 0.75
CA ASP A 117 18.44 -11.03 1.09
C ASP A 117 19.45 -12.00 1.72
N GLY A 118 20.72 -11.81 1.38
CA GLY A 118 21.79 -12.69 1.85
C GLY A 118 22.15 -12.42 3.31
N GLY A 119 22.51 -13.49 4.01
CA GLY A 119 23.01 -13.39 5.38
C GLY A 119 24.42 -12.80 5.46
N ARG A 120 24.76 -12.37 6.68
CA ARG A 120 26.03 -11.74 7.02
C ARG A 120 27.00 -12.76 7.59
N ARG A 121 28.27 -12.66 7.20
CA ARG A 121 29.37 -13.48 7.72
C ARG A 121 29.38 -13.49 9.25
N GLY A 122 29.49 -14.69 9.81
CA GLY A 122 29.56 -14.92 11.25
C GLY A 122 28.21 -14.84 11.98
N LYS A 123 27.10 -14.55 11.28
CA LYS A 123 25.75 -14.62 11.86
C LYS A 123 25.17 -16.01 11.72
N THR A 124 24.46 -16.44 12.76
CA THR A 124 23.73 -17.71 12.78
C THR A 124 22.31 -17.49 12.29
N TYR A 125 21.82 -18.39 11.45
CA TYR A 125 20.48 -18.37 10.89
C TYR A 125 19.82 -19.74 11.04
N THR A 126 18.49 -19.74 11.14
CA THR A 126 17.68 -20.96 11.13
C THR A 126 16.66 -20.90 10.00
N PHE A 127 16.66 -21.92 9.13
CA PHE A 127 15.59 -22.22 8.19
C PHE A 127 14.73 -23.36 8.73
N ALA A 128 13.42 -23.16 8.85
CA ALA A 128 12.45 -24.18 9.20
C ALA A 128 11.21 -24.12 8.30
N VAL A 129 10.50 -25.24 8.13
CA VAL A 129 9.26 -25.35 7.35
C VAL A 129 8.46 -26.55 7.80
N PHE A 130 7.13 -26.45 7.79
CA PHE A 130 6.25 -27.60 8.00
C PHE A 130 5.98 -28.30 6.68
N VAL A 131 6.17 -29.62 6.66
CA VAL A 131 5.98 -30.44 5.47
C VAL A 131 5.16 -31.68 5.83
N LYS A 132 4.22 -32.05 4.95
CA LYS A 132 3.40 -33.25 5.08
C LYS A 132 3.30 -33.98 3.75
N ALA A 133 3.53 -35.29 3.73
CA ALA A 133 3.44 -36.05 2.49
C ALA A 133 1.97 -36.26 2.07
N VAL A 134 1.72 -36.47 0.78
CA VAL A 134 0.37 -36.77 0.25
C VAL A 134 0.41 -38.13 -0.42
N GLY A 135 -0.41 -39.05 0.07
CA GLY A 135 -0.50 -40.43 -0.43
C GLY A 135 0.54 -41.35 0.20
N GLY A 136 1.84 -41.10 -0.02
CA GLY A 136 2.93 -41.94 0.49
C GLY A 136 4.12 -41.12 1.00
N PRO A 137 5.11 -41.75 1.68
CA PRO A 137 6.28 -41.05 2.20
C PRO A 137 7.10 -40.35 1.11
N VAL A 138 7.59 -39.15 1.42
CA VAL A 138 8.41 -38.34 0.50
C VAL A 138 9.69 -37.92 1.20
N THR A 139 10.82 -38.02 0.51
CA THR A 139 12.11 -37.55 1.02
C THR A 139 12.47 -36.18 0.44
N VAL A 140 12.69 -35.21 1.31
CA VAL A 140 13.03 -33.83 0.95
C VAL A 140 14.28 -33.33 1.68
N ARG A 141 14.87 -32.21 1.24
CA ARG A 141 15.92 -31.47 1.98
C ARG A 141 15.57 -29.99 2.06
N LEU A 142 16.13 -29.32 3.06
CA LEU A 142 16.18 -27.85 3.11
C LEU A 142 17.54 -27.39 2.62
N GLU A 143 17.55 -26.47 1.66
CA GLU A 143 18.79 -25.90 1.13
C GLU A 143 18.69 -24.38 1.02
N ILE A 144 19.84 -23.74 1.14
CA ILE A 144 20.02 -22.29 0.98
C ILE A 144 21.28 -22.11 0.14
N GLU A 145 21.14 -21.51 -1.04
CA GLU A 145 22.25 -21.26 -1.96
C GLU A 145 22.33 -19.78 -2.36
N ARG A 146 23.47 -19.36 -2.91
CA ARG A 146 23.58 -18.02 -3.52
C ARG A 146 22.55 -17.88 -4.65
N ALA A 147 21.83 -16.77 -4.71
CA ALA A 147 20.80 -16.55 -5.73
C ALA A 147 21.33 -16.37 -7.17
N ALA A 148 22.66 -16.36 -7.35
CA ALA A 148 23.34 -16.20 -8.64
C ALA A 148 24.57 -17.12 -8.73
N ASN A 149 25.10 -17.28 -9.94
CA ASN A 149 26.32 -18.05 -10.21
C ASN A 149 27.48 -17.56 -9.29
N PRO A 150 28.20 -18.46 -8.59
CA PRO A 150 28.31 -19.92 -8.82
C PRO A 150 27.34 -20.81 -8.02
N TYR A 151 26.27 -20.27 -7.42
CA TYR A 151 25.25 -21.03 -6.69
C TYR A 151 25.81 -21.90 -5.55
N ASP A 152 26.87 -21.42 -4.89
CA ASP A 152 27.43 -22.11 -3.74
C ASP A 152 26.49 -22.05 -2.53
N ARG A 153 26.45 -23.14 -1.77
CA ARG A 153 25.49 -23.33 -0.68
C ARG A 153 25.92 -22.63 0.60
N ALA A 154 24.99 -21.93 1.22
CA ALA A 154 25.09 -21.44 2.58
C ALA A 154 24.69 -22.52 3.59
N ALA A 155 23.71 -23.37 3.26
CA ALA A 155 23.26 -24.46 4.12
C ALA A 155 22.61 -25.59 3.31
N ARG A 156 22.67 -26.80 3.87
CA ARG A 156 21.95 -27.98 3.39
C ARG A 156 21.63 -28.90 4.57
N SER A 157 20.39 -29.36 4.66
CA SER A 157 20.01 -30.40 5.61
C SER A 157 20.33 -31.81 5.10
N GLU A 158 20.42 -32.76 6.02
CA GLU A 158 20.28 -34.18 5.68
C GLU A 158 18.91 -34.46 5.02
N PRO A 159 18.77 -35.52 4.20
CA PRO A 159 17.47 -35.93 3.68
C PRO A 159 16.54 -36.28 4.84
N GLN A 160 15.31 -35.80 4.76
CA GLN A 160 14.28 -36.04 5.76
C GLN A 160 13.06 -36.65 5.06
N THR A 161 12.66 -37.83 5.50
CA THR A 161 11.44 -38.50 5.02
C THR A 161 10.26 -38.01 5.83
N VAL A 162 9.30 -37.38 5.15
CA VAL A 162 8.02 -36.94 5.68
C VAL A 162 6.93 -37.94 5.30
N THR A 163 5.90 -38.02 6.13
CA THR A 163 4.82 -39.02 6.03
C THR A 163 3.44 -38.34 5.95
N PRO A 164 2.38 -39.04 5.52
CA PRO A 164 1.06 -38.46 5.35
C PRO A 164 0.22 -38.36 6.64
N ASP A 165 0.68 -38.89 7.76
CA ASP A 165 -0.05 -38.91 9.04
C ASP A 165 -0.04 -37.55 9.75
N LYS A 166 1.05 -36.79 9.67
CA LYS A 166 1.20 -35.52 10.39
C LYS A 166 2.07 -34.51 9.66
N TRP A 167 1.87 -33.24 9.99
CA TRP A 167 2.81 -32.20 9.64
C TRP A 167 4.10 -32.36 10.44
N GLN A 168 5.23 -32.35 9.74
CA GLN A 168 6.55 -32.46 10.33
C GLN A 168 7.32 -31.16 10.11
N GLU A 169 7.86 -30.59 11.18
CA GLU A 169 8.76 -29.45 11.06
C GLU A 169 10.16 -29.92 10.66
N LEU A 170 10.60 -29.51 9.47
CA LEU A 170 11.98 -29.68 9.02
C LEU A 170 12.75 -28.42 9.37
N ARG A 171 14.04 -28.57 9.71
CA ARG A 171 14.90 -27.42 10.04
C ARG A 171 16.38 -27.63 9.71
N VAL A 172 17.08 -26.53 9.49
CA VAL A 172 18.54 -26.43 9.45
C VAL A 172 18.98 -25.12 10.11
N THR A 173 19.98 -25.19 11.00
CA THR A 173 20.60 -24.00 11.62
C THR A 173 22.07 -23.98 11.22
N PHE A 174 22.55 -22.82 10.77
CA PHE A 174 23.90 -22.69 10.20
C PHE A 174 24.48 -21.30 10.52
N THR A 175 25.80 -21.18 10.46
CA THR A 175 26.49 -19.88 10.54
C THR A 175 26.97 -19.52 9.15
N ALA A 176 26.63 -18.32 8.67
CA ALA A 176 27.05 -17.87 7.35
C ALA A 176 28.59 -17.66 7.34
N GLU A 177 29.30 -18.43 6.52
CA GLU A 177 30.77 -18.40 6.47
C GLU A 177 31.33 -17.16 5.75
N LYS A 178 30.48 -16.52 4.94
CA LYS A 178 30.77 -15.34 4.13
C LYS A 178 29.50 -14.51 3.91
N ASP A 179 29.68 -13.31 3.40
CA ASP A 179 28.59 -12.45 2.96
C ASP A 179 28.07 -12.93 1.60
N PHE A 180 26.75 -12.92 1.41
CA PHE A 180 26.08 -13.29 0.16
C PHE A 180 25.44 -12.04 -0.46
N ALA A 181 26.25 -11.17 -1.07
CA ALA A 181 25.79 -9.88 -1.60
C ALA A 181 24.72 -10.03 -2.71
N GLU A 182 24.74 -11.16 -3.44
CA GLU A 182 23.79 -11.50 -4.49
C GLU A 182 22.45 -12.03 -3.94
N GLY A 183 22.36 -12.25 -2.62
CA GLY A 183 21.20 -12.83 -1.98
C GLY A 183 21.25 -14.36 -1.87
N TRP A 184 20.21 -14.92 -1.27
CA TRP A 184 19.98 -16.35 -1.11
C TRP A 184 18.83 -16.85 -1.96
N PHE A 185 18.81 -18.14 -2.26
CA PHE A 185 17.60 -18.88 -2.63
C PHE A 185 17.43 -20.00 -1.60
N ALA A 186 16.37 -19.91 -0.80
CA ALA A 186 16.06 -20.88 0.25
C ALA A 186 14.83 -21.70 -0.15
N TYR A 187 14.98 -23.03 -0.18
CA TYR A 187 13.99 -23.92 -0.77
C TYR A 187 13.93 -25.31 -0.13
N VAL A 188 12.79 -25.97 -0.33
CA VAL A 188 12.63 -27.42 -0.15
C VAL A 188 13.02 -28.08 -1.47
N SER A 189 14.00 -28.99 -1.43
CA SER A 189 14.39 -29.78 -2.59
C SER A 189 13.83 -31.19 -2.53
N CYS A 190 13.42 -31.71 -3.68
CA CYS A 190 12.94 -33.07 -3.80
C CYS A 190 13.34 -33.65 -5.15
N ASN A 191 13.91 -34.87 -5.09
CA ASN A 191 14.41 -35.63 -6.24
C ASN A 191 13.73 -37.01 -6.35
N GLN A 192 12.51 -37.13 -5.82
CA GLN A 192 11.76 -38.38 -5.78
C GLN A 192 10.66 -38.37 -6.85
N PRO A 193 10.70 -39.28 -7.85
CA PRO A 193 9.65 -39.38 -8.87
C PRO A 193 8.28 -39.66 -8.26
N GLY A 194 7.23 -39.04 -8.81
CA GLY A 194 5.86 -39.23 -8.34
C GLY A 194 5.54 -38.64 -6.96
N ALA A 195 6.48 -37.91 -6.34
CA ALA A 195 6.28 -37.35 -5.01
C ALA A 195 5.22 -36.25 -4.99
N LYS A 196 4.38 -36.27 -3.95
CA LYS A 196 3.44 -35.20 -3.63
C LYS A 196 3.55 -34.86 -2.15
N TYR A 197 3.70 -33.58 -1.85
CA TYR A 197 3.83 -33.11 -0.47
C TYR A 197 3.30 -31.69 -0.34
N ARG A 198 2.83 -31.36 0.85
CA ARG A 198 2.44 -30.01 1.23
C ARG A 198 3.55 -29.33 2.01
N CYS A 199 3.72 -28.04 1.78
CA CYS A 199 4.58 -27.19 2.57
C CYS A 199 3.79 -26.02 3.12
N ASP A 200 4.11 -25.64 4.34
CA ASP A 200 3.50 -24.52 5.04
C ASP A 200 4.48 -23.92 6.05
N MET A 201 4.23 -22.68 6.46
CA MET A 201 4.91 -22.03 7.58
C MET A 201 6.44 -21.99 7.45
N PHE A 202 6.93 -21.54 6.30
CA PHE A 202 8.36 -21.33 6.06
C PHE A 202 8.93 -20.24 6.96
N ARG A 203 10.12 -20.46 7.54
CA ARG A 203 10.78 -19.53 8.45
C ARG A 203 12.27 -19.47 8.15
N LEU A 204 12.81 -18.30 7.84
CA LEU A 204 14.25 -18.05 7.83
C LEU A 204 14.52 -16.81 8.67
N TYR A 205 15.35 -16.90 9.72
CA TYR A 205 15.61 -15.77 10.62
C TYR A 205 17.01 -15.84 11.24
N GLU A 206 17.54 -14.69 11.67
CA GLU A 206 18.83 -14.61 12.40
C GLU A 206 18.64 -15.09 13.85
N GLY A 207 19.41 -16.09 14.26
CA GLY A 207 19.38 -16.65 15.61
C GLY A 207 19.37 -18.18 15.63
N PRO A 208 19.40 -18.78 16.83
CA PRO A 208 19.23 -20.22 17.00
C PRO A 208 17.79 -20.65 16.73
N TYR A 209 17.58 -21.95 16.49
CA TYR A 209 16.24 -22.49 16.27
C TYR A 209 15.34 -22.26 17.49
N VAL A 210 14.21 -21.60 17.23
CA VAL A 210 13.09 -21.46 18.14
C VAL A 210 12.00 -22.44 17.70
N PRO A 211 11.69 -23.47 18.52
CA PRO A 211 10.56 -24.35 18.29
C PRO A 211 9.29 -23.53 18.13
N ARG A 212 8.53 -23.83 17.09
CA ARG A 212 7.18 -23.32 16.94
C ARG A 212 6.25 -24.49 17.17
N GLU A 213 5.41 -24.39 18.18
CA GLU A 213 4.28 -25.30 18.27
C GLU A 213 3.41 -25.02 17.04
N VAL A 214 3.20 -26.03 16.19
CA VAL A 214 1.93 -26.11 15.47
C VAL A 214 0.89 -26.05 16.57
N GLY A 215 -0.12 -25.22 16.45
CA GLY A 215 -1.21 -25.27 17.40
C GLY A 215 -1.79 -26.69 17.41
N GLU A 216 -1.32 -27.55 18.31
CA GLU A 216 -2.20 -28.51 18.95
C GLU A 216 -3.34 -27.66 19.46
N ARG A 217 -4.49 -27.79 18.80
CA ARG A 217 -5.68 -27.01 19.08
C ARG A 217 -5.84 -26.85 20.60
N GLN A 218 -5.57 -25.66 21.12
CA GLN A 218 -6.28 -25.15 22.29
C GLN A 218 -7.70 -24.77 21.85
N GLY A 219 -8.43 -25.75 21.33
CA GLY A 219 -9.79 -25.62 20.82
C GLY A 219 -10.00 -24.57 19.70
N PRO A 220 -11.11 -24.65 18.95
CA PRO A 220 -11.58 -23.60 18.04
C PRO A 220 -12.04 -22.31 18.76
N ALA A 221 -11.69 -22.11 20.03
CA ALA A 221 -12.34 -21.11 20.86
C ALA A 221 -11.83 -19.68 20.60
N ASP A 222 -10.53 -19.43 20.44
CA ASP A 222 -9.97 -18.06 20.46
C ASP A 222 -9.88 -17.35 19.10
N ALA A 223 -9.94 -18.08 17.97
CA ALA A 223 -10.01 -17.48 16.63
C ALA A 223 -11.44 -17.42 16.07
N ALA A 224 -12.40 -18.15 16.65
CA ALA A 224 -13.77 -18.11 16.18
C ALA A 224 -14.42 -16.75 16.44
N VAL A 225 -15.26 -16.30 15.51
CA VAL A 225 -16.16 -15.17 15.76
C VAL A 225 -17.13 -15.58 16.86
N ARG A 226 -17.13 -14.84 17.96
CA ARG A 226 -18.02 -15.07 19.09
C ARG A 226 -19.14 -14.04 19.08
N LEU A 227 -20.34 -14.52 19.38
CA LEU A 227 -21.53 -13.70 19.59
C LEU A 227 -21.85 -13.67 21.08
N TYR A 228 -22.09 -12.48 21.62
CA TYR A 228 -22.45 -12.28 23.01
C TYR A 228 -23.71 -11.45 23.18
N ASP A 229 -24.37 -11.67 24.31
CA ASP A 229 -25.40 -10.81 24.88
C ASP A 229 -24.84 -10.17 26.16
N THR A 230 -24.84 -8.85 26.22
CA THR A 230 -24.39 -8.09 27.40
C THR A 230 -25.35 -8.20 28.59
N GLY A 231 -26.56 -8.75 28.39
CA GLY A 231 -27.59 -8.95 29.42
C GLY A 231 -28.36 -7.68 29.80
N THR A 232 -27.73 -6.52 29.71
CA THR A 232 -28.32 -5.20 29.96
C THR A 232 -27.94 -4.21 28.88
N ALA A 233 -28.90 -3.43 28.39
CA ALA A 233 -28.63 -2.41 27.37
C ALA A 233 -27.77 -1.26 27.94
N ALA A 234 -26.68 -0.91 27.25
CA ALA A 234 -25.78 0.16 27.66
C ALA A 234 -26.24 1.53 27.13
N ALA A 235 -26.32 2.52 28.04
CA ALA A 235 -26.68 3.90 27.68
C ALA A 235 -25.53 4.64 26.95
N ARG A 236 -24.27 4.28 27.24
CA ARG A 236 -23.06 4.88 26.66
C ARG A 236 -22.25 3.82 25.90
N PRO A 237 -21.32 4.22 25.00
CA PRO A 237 -20.34 3.31 24.41
C PRO A 237 -19.68 2.44 25.49
N LEU A 238 -19.45 1.17 25.18
CA LEU A 238 -18.85 0.24 26.14
C LEU A 238 -17.43 0.72 26.48
N PRO A 239 -17.04 0.73 27.76
CA PRO A 239 -15.74 1.25 28.11
C PRO A 239 -14.63 0.25 27.74
N PRO A 240 -13.38 0.71 27.54
CA PRO A 240 -12.27 -0.13 27.07
C PRO A 240 -12.05 -1.40 27.92
N GLU A 241 -12.22 -1.32 29.23
CA GLU A 241 -12.08 -2.46 30.15
C GLU A 241 -13.14 -3.54 29.94
N ALA A 242 -14.38 -3.19 29.60
CA ALA A 242 -15.43 -4.15 29.31
C ALA A 242 -15.16 -4.86 27.98
N LEU A 243 -14.69 -4.11 26.98
CA LEU A 243 -14.28 -4.64 25.67
C LEU A 243 -13.10 -5.60 25.78
N ALA A 244 -12.15 -5.32 26.67
CA ALA A 244 -11.01 -6.19 26.93
C ALA A 244 -11.39 -7.47 27.68
N ALA A 245 -12.22 -7.35 28.72
CA ALA A 245 -12.62 -8.49 29.55
C ALA A 245 -13.55 -9.47 28.82
N ARG A 246 -14.42 -8.96 27.94
CA ARG A 246 -15.44 -9.75 27.22
C ARG A 246 -16.27 -10.67 28.13
N ASN A 247 -16.50 -10.25 29.37
CA ASN A 247 -17.26 -10.99 30.40
C ASN A 247 -18.78 -10.90 30.18
N TRP A 248 -19.24 -11.21 28.97
CA TRP A 248 -20.64 -11.21 28.58
C TRP A 248 -21.14 -12.64 28.35
N ARG A 249 -22.47 -12.80 28.29
CA ARG A 249 -23.08 -14.11 28.08
C ARG A 249 -22.85 -14.55 26.63
N PRO A 250 -22.14 -15.66 26.36
CA PRO A 250 -21.98 -16.16 25.00
C PRO A 250 -23.33 -16.68 24.48
N VAL A 251 -23.62 -16.41 23.20
CA VAL A 251 -24.79 -16.95 22.50
C VAL A 251 -24.37 -18.23 21.78
N PRO A 252 -24.98 -19.39 22.10
CA PRO A 252 -24.61 -20.66 21.48
C PRO A 252 -24.82 -20.68 19.97
N ALA A 253 -23.98 -21.44 19.27
CA ALA A 253 -24.10 -21.61 17.83
C ALA A 253 -25.44 -22.28 17.45
N GLY A 254 -26.01 -21.90 16.31
CA GLY A 254 -27.24 -22.50 15.76
C GLY A 254 -28.57 -22.03 16.38
N GLN A 255 -28.55 -21.04 17.28
CA GLN A 255 -29.76 -20.48 17.90
C GLN A 255 -30.36 -19.32 17.10
N SER A 256 -30.92 -19.57 15.91
CA SER A 256 -31.49 -18.52 15.05
C SER A 256 -32.62 -17.70 15.70
N GLY A 257 -33.35 -18.27 16.67
CA GLY A 257 -34.43 -17.62 17.44
C GLY A 257 -34.00 -16.91 18.74
N TYR A 258 -32.70 -16.66 18.95
CA TYR A 258 -32.22 -16.04 20.20
C TYR A 258 -32.77 -14.62 20.39
N VAL A 259 -33.29 -14.34 21.59
CA VAL A 259 -33.77 -13.00 21.98
C VAL A 259 -32.75 -12.37 22.93
N PHE A 260 -32.14 -11.27 22.49
CA PHE A 260 -31.14 -10.54 23.28
C PHE A 260 -31.80 -9.75 24.42
N ALA A 261 -31.31 -9.93 25.64
CA ALA A 261 -31.71 -9.16 26.82
C ALA A 261 -31.03 -7.79 26.86
N GLY A 262 -29.75 -7.72 26.48
CA GLY A 262 -28.97 -6.50 26.37
C GLY A 262 -28.59 -6.15 24.92
N ASP A 263 -27.43 -5.54 24.77
CA ASP A 263 -26.78 -5.27 23.49
C ASP A 263 -26.15 -6.54 22.90
N ALA A 264 -26.18 -6.66 21.57
CA ALA A 264 -25.58 -7.76 20.84
C ALA A 264 -24.12 -7.41 20.45
N VAL A 265 -23.19 -8.33 20.70
CA VAL A 265 -21.76 -8.11 20.43
C VAL A 265 -21.18 -9.22 19.56
N LEU A 266 -20.62 -8.84 18.41
CA LEU A 266 -19.78 -9.71 17.58
C LEU A 266 -18.31 -9.43 17.89
N ALA A 267 -17.50 -10.44 18.12
CA ALA A 267 -16.07 -10.23 18.35
C ALA A 267 -15.22 -11.31 17.70
N ASN A 268 -14.13 -10.88 17.06
CA ASN A 268 -13.02 -11.75 16.66
C ASN A 268 -11.72 -11.26 17.35
N ASP A 269 -10.56 -11.66 16.83
CA ASP A 269 -9.23 -11.28 17.32
C ASP A 269 -8.87 -9.81 17.00
N ARG A 270 -9.59 -9.14 16.10
CA ARG A 270 -9.29 -7.78 15.60
C ARG A 270 -10.32 -6.75 16.00
N LEU A 271 -11.59 -7.08 15.83
CA LEU A 271 -12.72 -6.19 15.96
C LEU A 271 -13.69 -6.68 17.03
N THR A 272 -14.36 -5.72 17.63
CA THR A 272 -15.56 -5.92 18.44
C THR A 272 -16.63 -4.99 17.90
N VAL A 273 -17.75 -5.55 17.44
CA VAL A 273 -18.89 -4.82 16.87
C VAL A 273 -20.03 -4.91 17.87
N VAL A 274 -20.54 -3.76 18.31
CA VAL A 274 -21.59 -3.65 19.32
C VAL A 274 -22.83 -3.01 18.72
N LEU A 275 -23.95 -3.74 18.75
CA LEU A 275 -25.27 -3.24 18.37
C LEU A 275 -26.04 -2.87 19.65
N ARG A 276 -25.99 -1.58 20.02
CA ARG A 276 -26.65 -1.09 21.23
C ARG A 276 -28.15 -0.86 21.03
N ARG A 277 -28.99 -1.39 21.92
CA ARG A 277 -30.47 -1.32 21.80
C ARG A 277 -30.99 0.11 21.74
N GLN A 278 -30.36 1.04 22.45
CA GLN A 278 -30.83 2.42 22.61
C GLN A 278 -30.17 3.42 21.64
N ARG A 279 -29.53 2.94 20.57
CA ARG A 279 -28.82 3.80 19.61
C ARG A 279 -29.03 3.37 18.17
N ALA A 280 -28.71 4.28 17.27
CA ALA A 280 -28.61 4.01 15.85
C ALA A 280 -27.21 3.50 15.49
N GLY A 281 -27.17 2.45 14.69
CA GLY A 281 -25.96 1.87 14.11
C GLY A 281 -25.18 0.89 14.99
N ALA A 282 -24.23 0.23 14.35
CA ALA A 282 -23.26 -0.67 14.97
C ALA A 282 -21.98 0.10 15.29
N GLU A 283 -21.53 0.02 16.54
CA GLU A 283 -20.25 0.59 16.98
C GLU A 283 -19.13 -0.40 16.70
N VAL A 284 -18.11 0.01 15.94
CA VAL A 284 -16.96 -0.81 15.60
C VAL A 284 -15.76 -0.38 16.42
N TYR A 285 -15.33 -1.28 17.29
CA TYR A 285 -14.14 -1.13 18.11
C TYR A 285 -13.02 -1.97 17.55
N SER A 286 -11.83 -1.41 17.48
CA SER A 286 -10.62 -2.16 17.18
C SER A 286 -9.88 -2.52 18.46
N ALA A 287 -9.23 -3.68 18.48
CA ALA A 287 -8.36 -4.08 19.57
C ALA A 287 -7.19 -3.11 19.69
N ALA A 288 -6.88 -2.66 20.92
CA ALA A 288 -5.70 -1.83 21.14
C ALA A 288 -4.44 -2.58 20.68
N PRO A 289 -3.44 -1.89 20.08
CA PRO A 289 -2.16 -2.51 19.80
C PRO A 289 -1.62 -3.13 21.09
N SER A 290 -1.22 -4.41 21.05
CA SER A 290 -0.43 -4.97 22.14
C SER A 290 0.82 -4.10 22.27
N ALA A 291 1.13 -3.67 23.50
CA ALA A 291 2.28 -2.82 23.78
C ALA A 291 3.58 -3.60 23.51
N GLY A 292 3.96 -3.70 22.24
CA GLY A 292 5.15 -4.35 21.75
C GLY A 292 5.86 -3.45 20.76
N GLY A 293 6.78 -2.61 21.26
CA GLY A 293 7.94 -2.15 20.47
C GLY A 293 7.93 -0.75 19.85
N GLY A 294 7.03 0.17 20.20
CA GLY A 294 7.06 1.56 19.70
C GLY A 294 7.17 2.59 20.82
N GLN A 295 8.25 3.39 20.85
CA GLN A 295 8.32 4.60 21.68
C GLN A 295 7.25 5.59 21.20
N ALA A 296 6.52 6.20 22.15
CA ALA A 296 5.49 7.19 21.88
C ALA A 296 6.03 8.34 21.02
N ALA A 297 5.44 8.54 19.84
CA ALA A 297 5.67 9.72 19.03
C ALA A 297 5.09 10.95 19.75
N ALA A 298 5.82 12.06 19.74
CA ALA A 298 5.31 13.33 20.25
C ALA A 298 4.20 13.81 19.30
N GLY A 299 2.99 13.95 19.83
CA GLY A 299 1.86 14.44 19.05
C GLY A 299 2.09 15.84 18.49
N LEU A 300 1.29 16.19 17.48
CA LEU A 300 1.13 17.56 16.99
C LEU A 300 0.95 18.54 18.17
N PRO A 301 1.55 19.75 18.13
CA PRO A 301 1.43 20.69 19.23
C PRO A 301 -0.04 21.10 19.40
N GLY A 302 -0.66 20.64 20.50
CA GLY A 302 -2.04 21.01 20.86
C GLY A 302 -2.88 19.93 21.57
N GLN A 303 -2.43 18.68 21.71
CA GLN A 303 -3.24 17.64 22.38
C GLN A 303 -2.53 17.06 23.61
N ALA A 304 -3.09 17.35 24.79
CA ALA A 304 -2.61 16.84 26.07
C ALA A 304 -2.84 15.32 26.18
N GLY A 305 -1.79 14.59 26.53
CA GLY A 305 -1.77 13.13 26.62
C GLY A 305 -2.58 12.56 27.78
N ALA A 306 -3.48 11.63 27.48
CA ALA A 306 -4.01 10.66 28.42
C ALA A 306 -3.41 9.29 28.08
N GLY A 307 -2.73 8.67 29.06
CA GLY A 307 -2.12 7.34 28.90
C GLY A 307 -3.17 6.29 28.52
N ARG A 308 -2.91 5.54 27.45
CA ARG A 308 -3.84 4.54 26.91
C ARG A 308 -3.75 3.23 27.69
N ALA A 309 -4.86 2.86 28.33
CA ALA A 309 -5.11 1.52 28.86
C ALA A 309 -5.39 0.53 27.71
N ALA A 310 -5.05 -0.74 27.93
CA ALA A 310 -5.25 -1.86 27.01
C ALA A 310 -6.74 -2.24 26.87
N GLY A 311 -7.52 -1.42 26.17
CA GLY A 311 -8.92 -1.73 25.84
C GLY A 311 -9.32 -1.18 24.47
N GLY A 312 -10.39 -1.75 23.90
CA GLY A 312 -10.81 -1.47 22.52
C GLY A 312 -11.11 0.02 22.28
N THR A 313 -10.68 0.55 21.13
CA THR A 313 -10.92 1.95 20.75
C THR A 313 -12.11 2.02 19.78
N LEU A 314 -13.11 2.85 20.07
CA LEU A 314 -14.20 3.11 19.14
C LEU A 314 -13.65 3.82 17.89
N ARG A 315 -13.80 3.20 16.73
CA ARG A 315 -13.29 3.74 15.46
C ARG A 315 -14.39 4.25 14.55
N ALA A 316 -15.53 3.58 14.50
CA ALA A 316 -16.64 3.98 13.65
C ALA A 316 -18.00 3.62 14.23
N VAL A 317 -19.04 4.35 13.82
CA VAL A 317 -20.45 3.94 13.97
C VAL A 317 -21.08 3.78 12.60
N LEU A 318 -21.69 2.62 12.35
CA LEU A 318 -22.22 2.20 11.06
C LEU A 318 -23.76 2.14 11.12
N SER A 319 -24.45 3.11 10.54
CA SER A 319 -25.93 3.19 10.59
C SER A 319 -26.55 3.22 9.20
N PRO A 320 -27.77 2.68 9.00
CA PRO A 320 -28.47 2.85 7.74
C PRO A 320 -28.75 4.33 7.46
N ALA A 321 -28.70 4.70 6.19
CA ALA A 321 -29.02 6.02 5.69
C ALA A 321 -29.86 5.91 4.40
N GLY A 322 -30.59 7.00 4.11
CA GLY A 322 -31.19 7.21 2.79
C GLY A 322 -30.11 7.45 1.73
N ALA A 323 -30.51 7.43 0.45
CA ALA A 323 -29.60 7.71 -0.65
C ALA A 323 -28.93 9.08 -0.49
N PRO A 324 -27.70 9.27 -1.02
CA PRO A 324 -27.12 10.59 -1.20
C PRO A 324 -28.09 11.50 -1.99
N LEU A 325 -27.90 12.81 -1.90
CA LEU A 325 -28.81 13.89 -2.32
C LEU A 325 -29.31 13.88 -3.79
N ARG A 326 -29.03 12.85 -4.60
CA ARG A 326 -29.13 12.93 -6.06
C ARG A 326 -29.83 11.80 -6.80
N GLU A 327 -30.51 10.88 -6.16
CA GLU A 327 -31.51 10.07 -6.88
C GLU A 327 -32.82 10.87 -7.05
N GLY A 328 -32.82 11.81 -8.00
CA GLY A 328 -34.02 12.51 -8.47
C GLY A 328 -33.91 14.03 -8.47
N GLY A 329 -33.96 14.64 -9.65
CA GLY A 329 -34.09 16.08 -9.80
C GLY A 329 -35.36 16.60 -9.12
N GLY A 330 -35.18 17.47 -8.13
CA GLY A 330 -36.26 18.15 -7.41
C GLY A 330 -35.71 18.71 -6.10
N SER A 331 -35.64 20.03 -5.99
CA SER A 331 -35.11 20.75 -4.82
C SER A 331 -36.05 20.74 -3.60
N GLU A 332 -36.93 19.75 -3.48
CA GLU A 332 -37.85 19.62 -2.34
C GLU A 332 -38.01 18.14 -1.95
N GLY A 333 -37.55 17.79 -0.74
CA GLY A 333 -38.13 16.66 -0.01
C GLY A 333 -37.40 15.32 0.03
N ALA A 334 -36.09 15.28 0.32
CA ALA A 334 -35.49 14.06 0.88
C ALA A 334 -34.33 14.41 1.84
N LYS A 335 -34.68 14.97 3.00
CA LYS A 335 -33.85 14.79 4.20
C LYS A 335 -33.86 13.29 4.50
N GLY A 336 -32.86 12.55 4.00
CA GLY A 336 -32.75 11.11 4.23
C GLY A 336 -32.97 10.80 5.70
N ALA A 337 -34.01 10.04 6.01
CA ALA A 337 -34.42 9.77 7.37
C ALA A 337 -33.25 9.15 8.15
N ARG A 338 -32.80 9.83 9.21
CA ARG A 338 -31.74 9.32 10.07
C ARG A 338 -32.31 8.16 10.90
N ALA A 339 -31.55 7.08 11.00
CA ALA A 339 -31.86 6.06 12.00
C ALA A 339 -31.76 6.68 13.40
N GLU A 340 -32.77 6.45 14.24
CA GLU A 340 -32.85 7.04 15.58
C GLU A 340 -32.49 6.02 16.66
N ARG A 341 -33.09 4.82 16.59
CA ARG A 341 -32.85 3.72 17.54
C ARG A 341 -33.00 2.35 16.88
N MET A 342 -32.24 1.37 17.37
CA MET A 342 -32.43 -0.02 16.99
C MET A 342 -33.78 -0.52 17.51
N ALA A 343 -34.62 -1.01 16.60
CA ALA A 343 -35.93 -1.60 16.89
C ALA A 343 -35.81 -3.09 17.25
N SER A 344 -34.97 -3.82 16.53
CA SER A 344 -34.72 -5.24 16.79
C SER A 344 -33.35 -5.68 16.25
N VAL A 345 -32.84 -6.78 16.78
CA VAL A 345 -31.66 -7.49 16.28
C VAL A 345 -31.94 -8.99 16.32
N LYS A 346 -31.59 -9.69 15.25
CA LYS A 346 -31.72 -11.15 15.12
C LYS A 346 -30.50 -11.75 14.44
N ILE A 347 -30.28 -13.03 14.66
CA ILE A 347 -29.20 -13.77 14.01
C ILE A 347 -29.63 -14.11 12.58
N ALA A 348 -28.89 -13.59 11.60
CA ALA A 348 -29.15 -13.79 10.19
C ALA A 348 -28.40 -15.01 9.61
N GLY A 349 -27.28 -15.41 10.24
CA GLY A 349 -26.53 -16.59 9.82
C GLY A 349 -25.26 -16.82 10.64
N GLN A 350 -24.82 -18.07 10.71
CA GLN A 350 -23.61 -18.51 11.43
C GLN A 350 -22.91 -19.63 10.66
N GLU A 351 -22.43 -19.33 9.46
CA GLU A 351 -21.84 -20.29 8.53
C GLU A 351 -20.38 -19.95 8.22
N GLY A 352 -19.55 -20.97 7.95
CA GLY A 352 -18.18 -20.77 7.47
C GLY A 352 -17.24 -19.99 8.39
N GLY A 353 -17.50 -19.98 9.71
CA GLY A 353 -16.70 -19.24 10.69
C GLY A 353 -17.00 -17.73 10.73
N ALA A 354 -18.10 -17.29 10.11
CA ALA A 354 -18.61 -15.93 10.21
C ALA A 354 -19.96 -15.90 10.94
N VAL A 355 -20.25 -14.77 11.59
CA VAL A 355 -21.55 -14.51 12.24
C VAL A 355 -22.15 -13.26 11.63
N ALA A 356 -23.43 -13.34 11.28
CA ALA A 356 -24.22 -12.25 10.72
C ALA A 356 -25.41 -11.91 11.63
N LEU A 357 -25.59 -10.61 11.91
CA LEU A 357 -26.73 -10.06 12.63
C LEU A 357 -27.51 -9.13 11.71
N GLU A 358 -28.82 -9.30 11.62
CA GLU A 358 -29.71 -8.32 11.00
C GLU A 358 -30.25 -7.41 12.11
N ALA A 359 -29.95 -6.12 12.01
CA ALA A 359 -30.51 -5.10 12.89
C ALA A 359 -31.50 -4.24 12.11
N ALA A 360 -32.71 -4.09 12.66
CA ALA A 360 -33.72 -3.17 12.17
C ALA A 360 -33.70 -1.90 13.02
N PHE A 361 -33.88 -0.75 12.39
CA PHE A 361 -33.83 0.57 12.99
C PHE A 361 -35.13 1.31 12.72
N ALA A 362 -35.59 2.05 13.74
CA ALA A 362 -36.61 3.06 13.55
C ALA A 362 -35.98 4.24 12.80
N ALA A 363 -36.55 4.59 11.65
CA ALA A 363 -36.19 5.76 10.88
C ALA A 363 -37.46 6.51 10.47
N GLY A 364 -37.38 7.85 10.40
CA GLY A 364 -38.52 8.71 10.04
C GLY A 364 -39.14 8.44 8.66
N GLY A 365 -38.51 7.66 7.79
CA GLY A 365 -38.97 7.30 6.44
C GLY A 365 -39.49 5.87 6.30
N GLY A 366 -39.64 5.12 7.40
CA GLY A 366 -40.02 3.70 7.40
C GLY A 366 -38.94 2.81 8.05
N PRO A 367 -39.24 1.53 8.31
CA PRO A 367 -38.26 0.60 8.89
C PRO A 367 -37.05 0.44 7.97
N ALA A 368 -35.85 0.64 8.52
CA ALA A 368 -34.57 0.49 7.83
C ALA A 368 -33.77 -0.68 8.45
N SER A 369 -33.22 -1.59 7.65
CA SER A 369 -32.45 -2.72 8.18
C SER A 369 -31.07 -2.89 7.55
N VAL A 370 -30.10 -3.37 8.33
CA VAL A 370 -28.75 -3.69 7.86
C VAL A 370 -28.34 -5.05 8.41
N ILE A 371 -27.75 -5.88 7.56
CA ILE A 371 -27.03 -7.07 8.01
C ILE A 371 -25.58 -6.69 8.24
N TYR A 372 -25.06 -6.96 9.44
CA TYR A 372 -23.66 -6.82 9.80
C TYR A 372 -23.05 -8.21 9.93
N ARG A 373 -21.97 -8.48 9.19
CA ARG A 373 -21.28 -9.77 9.18
C ARG A 373 -19.81 -9.58 9.55
N LEU A 374 -19.34 -10.40 10.48
CA LEU A 374 -17.94 -10.46 10.88
C LEU A 374 -17.42 -11.89 10.71
N GLY A 375 -16.28 -12.03 10.05
CA GLY A 375 -15.57 -13.30 9.87
C GLY A 375 -14.32 -13.42 10.75
N MET A 376 -13.82 -14.64 10.92
CA MET A 376 -12.57 -14.93 11.62
C MET A 376 -11.38 -14.19 10.98
N GLY A 377 -10.51 -13.57 11.79
CA GLY A 377 -9.29 -12.89 11.33
C GLY A 377 -9.53 -11.61 10.50
N GLN A 378 -10.79 -11.24 10.24
CA GLN A 378 -11.10 -10.07 9.43
C GLN A 378 -10.92 -8.78 10.22
N ALA A 379 -10.22 -7.82 9.61
CA ALA A 379 -10.10 -6.45 10.10
C ALA A 379 -11.26 -5.54 9.62
N PHE A 380 -12.35 -6.12 9.09
CA PHE A 380 -13.49 -5.39 8.55
C PHE A 380 -14.83 -6.03 8.90
N VAL A 381 -15.87 -5.20 8.90
CA VAL A 381 -17.27 -5.60 8.99
C VAL A 381 -17.89 -5.50 7.61
N GLU A 382 -18.50 -6.58 7.12
CA GLU A 382 -19.31 -6.56 5.91
C GLU A 382 -20.73 -6.09 6.25
N THR A 383 -21.29 -5.22 5.42
CA THR A 383 -22.67 -4.77 5.56
C THR A 383 -23.48 -5.00 4.28
N GLU A 384 -24.74 -5.40 4.45
CA GLU A 384 -25.70 -5.53 3.36
C GLU A 384 -27.00 -4.78 3.68
N PRO A 385 -27.58 -4.05 2.72
CA PRO A 385 -28.83 -3.35 2.94
C PRO A 385 -30.00 -4.34 2.98
N ARG A 386 -30.95 -4.10 3.87
CA ARG A 386 -32.28 -4.71 3.89
C ARG A 386 -33.32 -3.62 4.10
N GLY A 387 -34.58 -3.92 3.78
CA GLY A 387 -35.78 -3.08 3.97
C GLY A 387 -35.53 -1.57 4.09
N GLY A 388 -35.76 -0.79 3.04
CA GLY A 388 -35.70 0.69 3.11
C GLY A 388 -34.30 1.32 3.19
N THR A 389 -33.24 0.55 3.45
CA THR A 389 -31.85 1.07 3.48
C THR A 389 -31.29 1.24 2.07
N ALA A 390 -30.84 2.45 1.73
CA ALA A 390 -30.22 2.76 0.44
C ALA A 390 -28.70 3.04 0.52
N ALA A 391 -28.22 3.49 1.68
CA ALA A 391 -26.82 3.80 1.93
C ALA A 391 -26.39 3.40 3.35
N LEU A 392 -25.08 3.36 3.57
CA LEU A 392 -24.46 3.24 4.88
C LEU A 392 -23.84 4.57 5.29
N ALA A 393 -24.28 5.11 6.44
CA ALA A 393 -23.59 6.21 7.10
C ALA A 393 -22.48 5.66 8.02
N ILE A 394 -21.29 6.23 7.87
CA ILE A 394 -20.05 5.89 8.58
C ILE A 394 -19.63 7.11 9.37
N GLU A 395 -19.86 7.10 10.69
CA GLU A 395 -19.41 8.16 11.60
C GLU A 395 -18.01 7.79 12.13
N ALA A 396 -16.98 8.40 11.54
CA ALA A 396 -15.58 8.25 11.97
C ALA A 396 -14.89 9.62 11.88
N PRO A 397 -15.01 10.48 12.92
CA PRO A 397 -14.55 11.85 12.84
C PRO A 397 -13.04 11.99 12.60
N CYS A 398 -12.66 12.75 11.57
CA CYS A 398 -11.26 12.97 11.20
C CYS A 398 -11.01 14.39 10.68
N ARG A 399 -9.73 14.80 10.71
CA ARG A 399 -9.28 15.99 9.96
C ARG A 399 -9.02 15.64 8.50
N PHE A 400 -8.34 14.53 8.26
CA PHE A 400 -7.95 14.10 6.93
C PHE A 400 -8.82 12.93 6.47
N THR A 401 -9.40 13.06 5.28
CA THR A 401 -9.94 11.92 4.51
C THR A 401 -9.20 11.83 3.19
N VAL A 402 -8.87 10.59 2.79
CA VAL A 402 -8.14 10.31 1.55
C VAL A 402 -9.06 9.51 0.63
N LEU A 403 -9.12 9.93 -0.62
CA LEU A 403 -9.80 9.22 -1.70
C LEU A 403 -8.72 8.74 -2.67
N PRO A 404 -8.24 7.50 -2.53
CA PRO A 404 -7.13 7.08 -3.35
C PRO A 404 -7.53 6.89 -4.82
N ASP A 405 -6.66 7.30 -5.73
CA ASP A 405 -6.82 7.19 -7.18
C ASP A 405 -5.62 6.43 -7.75
N PHE A 406 -5.85 5.21 -8.20
CA PHE A 406 -4.77 4.36 -8.73
C PHE A 406 -4.30 4.73 -10.15
N PHE A 407 -5.01 5.63 -10.84
CA PHE A 407 -4.63 6.11 -12.17
C PHE A 407 -3.99 7.49 -12.16
N ALA A 408 -4.27 8.26 -11.11
CA ALA A 408 -3.82 9.63 -10.94
C ALA A 408 -3.18 9.84 -9.56
N ASP A 409 -3.43 11.01 -8.97
CA ASP A 409 -3.04 11.36 -7.60
C ASP A 409 -4.26 11.27 -6.70
N ASP A 410 -4.04 10.81 -5.47
CA ASP A 410 -5.08 10.71 -4.46
C ASP A 410 -5.67 12.10 -4.16
N ILE A 411 -6.95 12.17 -3.81
CA ILE A 411 -7.54 13.40 -3.30
C ILE A 411 -7.46 13.36 -1.77
N VAL A 412 -6.68 14.27 -1.20
CA VAL A 412 -6.61 14.48 0.25
C VAL A 412 -7.44 15.70 0.64
N ILE A 413 -8.52 15.47 1.37
CA ILE A 413 -9.33 16.53 1.97
C ILE A 413 -8.78 16.80 3.37
N ASP A 414 -8.30 18.03 3.59
CA ASP A 414 -8.06 18.57 4.92
C ASP A 414 -9.32 19.34 5.36
N ALA A 415 -10.05 18.81 6.33
CA ALA A 415 -11.27 19.42 6.85
C ALA A 415 -11.02 20.84 7.37
N SER A 416 -9.81 21.18 7.84
CA SER A 416 -9.49 22.53 8.32
C SER A 416 -9.36 23.57 7.20
N GLU A 417 -9.09 23.13 5.98
CA GLU A 417 -9.01 23.97 4.77
C GLU A 417 -10.36 23.97 4.01
N TRP A 418 -11.30 23.10 4.39
CA TRP A 418 -12.59 22.98 3.73
C TRP A 418 -13.46 24.22 3.97
N PRO A 419 -14.16 24.75 2.93
CA PRO A 419 -14.96 25.96 3.08
C PRO A 419 -15.95 25.88 4.23
N ALA A 420 -15.91 26.87 5.13
CA ALA A 420 -16.71 26.86 6.36
C ALA A 420 -18.23 26.76 6.10
N ALA A 421 -18.70 27.37 5.00
CA ALA A 421 -20.09 27.37 4.56
C ALA A 421 -20.58 26.00 4.05
N VAL A 422 -19.67 25.08 3.70
CA VAL A 422 -20.01 23.77 3.12
C VAL A 422 -20.09 22.73 4.24
N ALA A 423 -21.27 22.60 4.84
CA ALA A 423 -21.53 21.62 5.90
C ALA A 423 -21.71 20.18 5.35
N GLU A 424 -22.13 20.04 4.10
CA GLU A 424 -22.27 18.75 3.40
C GLU A 424 -21.65 18.86 2.00
N ALA A 425 -21.04 17.77 1.53
CA ALA A 425 -20.35 17.67 0.23
C ALA A 425 -20.59 16.31 -0.42
N GLU A 426 -20.45 16.24 -1.75
CA GLU A 426 -20.39 14.99 -2.51
C GLU A 426 -18.94 14.75 -2.95
N LEU A 427 -18.22 13.87 -2.26
CA LEU A 427 -16.82 13.59 -2.56
C LEU A 427 -16.70 12.55 -3.68
N PRO A 428 -15.80 12.71 -4.65
CA PRO A 428 -15.73 11.82 -5.80
C PRO A 428 -14.85 10.60 -5.51
N ALA A 429 -15.46 9.49 -5.10
CA ALA A 429 -14.79 8.26 -4.72
C ALA A 429 -15.38 7.07 -5.49
N ASP A 430 -14.52 6.25 -6.10
CA ASP A 430 -14.98 5.14 -6.95
C ASP A 430 -15.39 3.92 -6.11
N HIS A 431 -14.47 3.38 -5.31
CA HIS A 431 -14.68 2.11 -4.57
C HIS A 431 -14.32 2.14 -3.09
N PHE A 432 -13.54 3.12 -2.63
CA PHE A 432 -13.09 3.16 -1.24
C PHE A 432 -12.64 4.57 -0.84
N LEU A 433 -12.61 4.81 0.47
CA LEU A 433 -12.14 6.04 1.09
C LEU A 433 -11.52 5.74 2.46
N LEU A 434 -10.64 6.61 2.94
CA LEU A 434 -9.90 6.44 4.20
C LEU A 434 -10.16 7.62 5.15
N HIS A 435 -10.60 7.35 6.38
CA HIS A 435 -10.64 8.34 7.46
C HIS A 435 -9.43 8.13 8.36
N LEU A 436 -8.59 9.17 8.48
CA LEU A 436 -7.37 9.10 9.28
C LEU A 436 -7.67 9.52 10.73
N ALA A 437 -7.64 8.54 11.65
CA ALA A 437 -8.06 8.77 13.04
C ALA A 437 -7.10 9.74 13.75
N PRO A 438 -7.58 10.74 14.53
CA PRO A 438 -6.77 11.86 15.03
C PRO A 438 -5.51 11.50 15.84
N ASP A 439 -5.48 10.29 16.40
CA ASP A 439 -4.41 9.77 17.24
C ASP A 439 -3.21 9.22 16.45
N GLY A 440 -3.26 9.21 15.11
CA GLY A 440 -2.25 8.54 14.27
C GLY A 440 -2.28 7.01 14.36
N GLY A 441 -3.22 6.46 15.14
CA GLY A 441 -3.21 5.07 15.58
C GLY A 441 -4.15 4.16 14.79
N GLY A 442 -5.02 4.74 13.96
CA GLY A 442 -6.00 3.99 13.19
C GLY A 442 -6.37 4.64 11.86
N ILE A 443 -6.74 3.81 10.90
CA ILE A 443 -7.36 4.21 9.63
C ILE A 443 -8.70 3.47 9.53
N VAL A 444 -9.79 4.21 9.41
CA VAL A 444 -11.09 3.62 9.07
C VAL A 444 -11.23 3.67 7.55
N MET A 445 -11.25 2.50 6.93
CA MET A 445 -11.35 2.37 5.48
C MET A 445 -12.72 1.80 5.10
N ALA A 446 -13.47 2.51 4.27
CA ALA A 446 -14.69 1.97 3.68
C ALA A 446 -14.37 1.47 2.27
N VAL A 447 -14.88 0.29 1.91
CA VAL A 447 -14.81 -0.30 0.56
C VAL A 447 -16.22 -0.68 0.13
N TRP A 448 -16.58 -0.50 -1.13
CA TRP A 448 -17.91 -0.84 -1.63
C TRP A 448 -17.91 -1.35 -3.07
N ASN A 449 -18.98 -2.07 -3.39
CA ASN A 449 -19.25 -2.59 -4.73
C ASN A 449 -20.77 -2.71 -4.94
N PRO A 450 -21.36 -2.25 -6.06
CA PRO A 450 -20.71 -1.63 -7.23
C PRO A 450 -20.06 -0.28 -6.91
N ALA A 451 -19.23 0.22 -7.84
CA ALA A 451 -18.63 1.55 -7.73
C ALA A 451 -19.71 2.63 -7.49
N ALA A 452 -19.34 3.66 -6.74
CA ALA A 452 -20.13 4.88 -6.61
C ALA A 452 -19.41 5.98 -7.40
N ASP A 453 -20.15 6.93 -7.98
CA ASP A 453 -19.50 8.12 -8.56
C ASP A 453 -19.13 9.13 -7.47
N VAL A 454 -19.95 9.17 -6.40
CA VAL A 454 -19.81 10.09 -5.27
C VAL A 454 -20.21 9.43 -3.95
N VAL A 455 -19.61 9.92 -2.87
CA VAL A 455 -19.97 9.62 -1.48
C VAL A 455 -20.34 10.90 -0.76
N GLY A 456 -21.42 10.89 0.02
CA GLY A 456 -21.79 12.04 0.84
C GLY A 456 -20.78 12.23 1.97
N ALA A 457 -20.47 13.47 2.33
CA ALA A 457 -19.63 13.81 3.48
C ALA A 457 -20.24 14.96 4.27
N ALA A 458 -20.18 14.90 5.59
CA ALA A 458 -20.64 15.95 6.48
C ALA A 458 -19.49 16.49 7.33
N PHE A 459 -19.46 17.82 7.48
CA PHE A 459 -18.43 18.57 8.19
C PHE A 459 -19.03 19.36 9.35
N THR A 460 -18.29 19.48 10.44
CA THR A 460 -18.66 20.33 11.58
C THR A 460 -17.44 21.05 12.13
N GLY A 461 -17.66 22.11 12.91
CA GLY A 461 -16.57 22.95 13.44
C GLY A 461 -16.06 23.97 12.42
N ALA A 462 -15.01 24.69 12.80
CA ALA A 462 -14.42 25.75 11.99
C ALA A 462 -12.89 25.81 12.19
N GLY A 463 -12.18 26.32 11.18
CA GLY A 463 -10.71 26.44 11.21
C GLY A 463 -10.03 25.11 11.55
N GLN A 464 -9.03 25.16 12.43
CA GLN A 464 -8.26 23.98 12.83
C GLN A 464 -9.09 22.92 13.59
N GLU A 465 -10.26 23.27 14.13
CA GLU A 465 -11.18 22.33 14.79
C GLU A 465 -12.23 21.75 13.84
N ARG A 466 -12.23 22.15 12.57
CA ARG A 466 -13.14 21.58 11.58
C ARG A 466 -12.80 20.11 11.33
N ARG A 467 -13.82 19.26 11.29
CA ARG A 467 -13.70 17.80 11.10
C ARG A 467 -14.74 17.33 10.09
N LEU A 468 -14.36 16.35 9.27
CA LEU A 468 -15.33 15.46 8.64
C LEU A 468 -15.85 14.54 9.74
N VAL A 469 -17.17 14.46 9.92
CA VAL A 469 -17.79 13.67 11.00
C VAL A 469 -18.54 12.45 10.49
N ARG A 470 -18.94 12.44 9.22
CA ARG A 470 -19.72 11.36 8.62
C ARG A 470 -19.47 11.26 7.13
N SER A 471 -19.36 10.03 6.64
CA SER A 471 -19.45 9.70 5.21
C SER A 471 -20.70 8.86 4.94
N VAL A 472 -21.35 9.03 3.80
CA VAL A 472 -22.57 8.30 3.39
C VAL A 472 -22.27 7.60 2.07
N VAL A 473 -22.16 6.27 2.13
CA VAL A 473 -21.78 5.42 0.99
C VAL A 473 -23.03 4.73 0.46
N PRO A 474 -23.43 4.96 -0.79
CA PRO A 474 -24.57 4.27 -1.39
C PRO A 474 -24.26 2.78 -1.57
N TYR A 475 -25.23 1.91 -1.29
CA TYR A 475 -25.06 0.48 -1.55
C TYR A 475 -25.14 0.13 -3.04
N GLY A 476 -25.91 0.89 -3.82
CA GLY A 476 -26.22 0.54 -5.20
C GLY A 476 -27.03 -0.78 -5.31
N LYS A 477 -27.30 -1.20 -6.55
CA LYS A 477 -28.14 -2.39 -6.80
C LYS A 477 -27.42 -3.67 -6.37
N GLY A 478 -27.94 -4.32 -5.32
CA GLY A 478 -27.40 -5.58 -4.79
C GLY A 478 -26.00 -5.46 -4.17
N GLY A 479 -25.56 -4.23 -3.90
CA GLY A 479 -24.19 -4.00 -3.45
C GLY A 479 -23.98 -4.15 -1.95
N LYS A 480 -22.70 -4.07 -1.59
CA LYS A 480 -22.19 -4.26 -0.23
C LYS A 480 -21.23 -3.13 0.11
N VAL A 481 -21.13 -2.84 1.40
CA VAL A 481 -20.13 -1.91 1.95
C VAL A 481 -19.40 -2.64 3.06
N TRP A 482 -18.08 -2.67 2.98
CA TRP A 482 -17.18 -3.18 4.02
C TRP A 482 -16.51 -2.02 4.72
N VAL A 483 -16.43 -2.07 6.05
CA VAL A 483 -15.72 -1.04 6.84
C VAL A 483 -14.63 -1.70 7.67
N ALA A 484 -13.38 -1.40 7.33
CA ALA A 484 -12.18 -1.88 7.97
C ALA A 484 -11.62 -0.89 8.99
N CYS A 485 -11.01 -1.41 10.05
CA CYS A 485 -10.21 -0.63 11.00
C CYS A 485 -8.77 -1.16 10.97
N LEU A 486 -7.88 -0.44 10.29
CA LEU A 486 -6.45 -0.75 10.26
C LEU A 486 -5.81 -0.08 11.46
N GLU A 487 -5.16 -0.87 12.32
CA GLU A 487 -4.56 -0.39 13.56
C GLU A 487 -3.05 -0.53 13.59
N GLY A 488 -2.40 0.45 14.17
CA GLY A 488 -0.98 0.41 14.46
C GLY A 488 -0.52 1.74 15.05
N SER A 489 0.42 1.71 15.98
CA SER A 489 1.05 2.95 16.45
C SER A 489 1.68 3.66 15.25
N ALA A 490 1.28 4.92 15.00
CA ALA A 490 1.75 5.70 13.85
C ALA A 490 1.50 5.01 12.49
N ILE A 491 0.37 4.30 12.35
CA ILE A 491 -0.04 3.68 11.07
C ILE A 491 -0.33 4.70 9.97
N TRP A 492 -0.49 5.97 10.32
CA TRP A 492 -0.46 7.09 9.38
C TRP A 492 0.22 8.30 10.03
N HIS A 493 0.66 9.27 9.22
CA HIS A 493 1.29 10.50 9.71
C HIS A 493 1.00 11.69 8.80
N ALA A 494 1.05 12.91 9.34
CA ALA A 494 1.02 14.14 8.55
C ALA A 494 2.20 15.03 8.94
N HIS A 495 3.00 15.43 7.94
CA HIS A 495 4.13 16.31 8.10
C HIS A 495 3.85 17.67 7.46
N PRO A 496 3.97 18.80 8.17
CA PRO A 496 3.81 20.12 7.57
C PRO A 496 5.01 20.46 6.68
N VAL A 497 4.75 20.96 5.47
CA VAL A 497 5.77 21.38 4.51
C VAL A 497 5.60 22.87 4.22
N ALA A 498 6.64 23.66 4.49
CA ALA A 498 6.67 25.07 4.12
C ALA A 498 7.39 25.27 2.78
N ALA A 499 7.07 26.37 2.08
CA ALA A 499 7.77 26.73 0.83
C ALA A 499 9.30 26.85 1.01
N ALA A 500 9.76 27.23 2.20
CA ALA A 500 11.17 27.34 2.54
C ALA A 500 11.91 25.99 2.65
N ASP A 501 11.19 24.86 2.70
CA ASP A 501 11.75 23.52 2.81
C ASP A 501 12.16 22.94 1.46
N ALA A 502 11.80 23.61 0.35
CA ALA A 502 12.16 23.20 -1.00
C ALA A 502 13.67 22.96 -1.16
N GLY A 503 14.02 21.73 -1.55
CA GLY A 503 15.38 21.24 -1.78
C GLY A 503 16.11 20.77 -0.51
N LYS A 504 15.55 20.99 0.68
CA LYS A 504 16.18 20.61 1.96
C LYS A 504 15.75 19.22 2.37
N VAL A 505 16.70 18.43 2.87
CA VAL A 505 16.41 17.14 3.50
C VAL A 505 15.97 17.37 4.94
N ALA A 506 14.85 16.78 5.32
CA ALA A 506 14.35 16.73 6.69
C ALA A 506 13.95 15.30 7.06
N ALA A 507 14.36 14.86 8.24
CA ALA A 507 13.78 13.67 8.85
C ALA A 507 12.39 14.03 9.39
N ILE A 508 11.39 13.21 9.12
CA ILE A 508 10.05 13.39 9.69
C ILE A 508 9.96 12.67 11.04
N ASP A 509 9.10 13.15 11.93
CA ASP A 509 8.88 12.53 13.25
C ASP A 509 7.98 11.29 13.13
N TRP A 510 8.47 10.33 12.34
CA TRP A 510 7.79 9.10 12.03
C TRP A 510 8.79 8.00 11.68
N ARG A 511 8.48 6.79 12.16
CA ARG A 511 9.22 5.57 11.86
C ARG A 511 8.23 4.53 11.40
N GLN A 512 8.58 3.78 10.34
CA GLN A 512 7.69 2.76 9.80
C GLN A 512 7.32 1.74 10.90
N PRO A 513 6.02 1.53 11.17
CA PRO A 513 5.57 0.54 12.15
C PRO A 513 5.86 -0.90 11.71
N PHE A 514 5.80 -1.14 10.41
CA PHE A 514 6.12 -2.42 9.77
C PHE A 514 6.64 -2.18 8.35
N PRO A 515 7.43 -3.10 7.78
CA PRO A 515 7.84 -3.03 6.38
C PRO A 515 6.60 -3.06 5.48
N ALA A 516 6.45 -2.09 4.60
CA ALA A 516 5.38 -2.01 3.59
C ALA A 516 5.78 -1.00 2.50
N GLN A 517 5.03 -0.96 1.40
CA GLN A 517 5.03 0.22 0.54
C GLN A 517 4.17 1.29 1.20
N TRP A 518 4.79 2.44 1.47
CA TRP A 518 4.12 3.60 2.03
C TRP A 518 3.89 4.64 0.94
N ARG A 519 2.73 5.30 0.97
CA ARG A 519 2.40 6.42 0.08
C ARG A 519 2.44 7.72 0.85
N LEU A 520 3.05 8.74 0.26
CA LEU A 520 3.11 10.11 0.74
C LEU A 520 2.40 11.03 -0.26
N ASP A 521 1.29 11.61 0.17
CA ASP A 521 0.50 12.57 -0.59
C ASP A 521 0.92 13.99 -0.22
N TRP A 522 1.54 14.69 -1.16
CA TRP A 522 2.01 16.06 -0.96
C TRP A 522 0.90 17.04 -1.31
N ARG A 523 0.60 17.98 -0.39
CA ARG A 523 -0.13 19.19 -0.79
C ARG A 523 0.74 20.04 -1.71
N ARG A 524 0.20 20.40 -2.87
CA ARG A 524 0.76 21.34 -3.82
C ARG A 524 0.34 22.77 -3.47
N LYS A 525 1.18 23.73 -3.85
CA LYS A 525 0.91 25.17 -3.68
C LYS A 525 -0.43 25.63 -4.30
N ASP A 526 -0.90 24.96 -5.35
CA ASP A 526 -2.17 25.25 -6.02
C ASP A 526 -3.39 24.56 -5.37
N GLY A 527 -3.21 23.93 -4.21
CA GLY A 527 -4.27 23.24 -3.47
C GLY A 527 -4.52 21.80 -3.92
N LEU A 528 -3.85 21.34 -4.98
CA LEU A 528 -3.93 19.96 -5.46
C LEU A 528 -3.06 19.00 -4.63
N THR A 529 -3.18 17.71 -4.90
CA THR A 529 -2.36 16.67 -4.26
C THR A 529 -1.49 15.99 -5.31
N ASP A 530 -0.25 15.65 -4.95
CA ASP A 530 0.68 14.85 -5.76
C ASP A 530 1.10 13.61 -4.96
N SER A 531 0.84 12.41 -5.48
CA SER A 531 1.02 11.15 -4.75
C SER A 531 2.34 10.47 -5.09
N TRP A 532 3.13 10.11 -4.07
CA TRP A 532 4.46 9.50 -4.21
C TRP A 532 4.60 8.26 -3.35
N GLU A 533 5.26 7.23 -3.86
CA GLU A 533 5.62 6.06 -3.05
C GLU A 533 6.95 6.28 -2.32
N MET A 534 7.01 6.08 -0.99
CA MET A 534 8.29 6.15 -0.28
C MET A 534 9.21 5.01 -0.71
N VAL A 535 10.44 5.33 -1.13
CA VAL A 535 11.45 4.32 -1.45
C VAL A 535 12.20 3.91 -0.18
N THR A 536 12.59 2.64 -0.07
CA THR A 536 13.28 2.12 1.13
C THR A 536 14.77 1.91 0.85
N GLU A 537 15.63 2.43 1.72
CA GLU A 537 17.08 2.28 1.60
C GLU A 537 17.52 0.84 1.93
N GLY A 538 18.19 0.19 0.97
CA GLY A 538 18.81 -1.12 1.09
C GLY A 538 20.19 -1.07 1.75
N GLN A 539 20.73 -2.26 2.06
CA GLN A 539 22.06 -2.37 2.67
C GLN A 539 23.19 -1.90 1.74
N ASP A 540 23.00 -2.04 0.44
CA ASP A 540 23.89 -1.56 -0.62
C ASP A 540 23.82 -0.03 -0.83
N GLY A 541 22.93 0.66 -0.10
CA GLY A 541 22.70 2.10 -0.20
C GLY A 541 21.82 2.50 -1.38
N ARG A 542 21.40 1.56 -2.21
CA ARG A 542 20.36 1.81 -3.23
C ARG A 542 19.00 1.87 -2.55
N PHE A 543 18.01 2.39 -3.28
CA PHE A 543 16.66 2.49 -2.78
C PHE A 543 15.72 1.61 -3.58
N THR A 544 14.77 0.99 -2.91
CA THR A 544 13.79 0.09 -3.54
C THR A 544 12.39 0.67 -3.38
N LYS A 545 11.68 0.81 -4.49
CA LYS A 545 10.23 1.04 -4.54
C LYS A 545 9.55 -0.32 -4.73
N VAL A 546 8.71 -0.71 -3.78
CA VAL A 546 7.88 -1.92 -3.91
C VAL A 546 6.75 -1.61 -4.88
N GLY A 547 6.62 -2.38 -5.96
CA GLY A 547 5.55 -2.18 -6.94
C GLY A 547 4.18 -2.49 -6.30
N LEU A 548 3.16 -1.65 -6.58
CA LEU A 548 1.79 -1.89 -6.12
C LEU A 548 1.21 -3.23 -6.64
N PHE A 549 1.66 -3.68 -7.82
CA PHE A 549 1.13 -4.86 -8.54
C PHE A 549 2.21 -5.69 -9.24
N GLY A 550 3.47 -5.66 -8.77
CA GLY A 550 4.55 -6.40 -9.42
C GLY A 550 5.95 -5.96 -9.01
N GLU A 551 6.84 -5.90 -10.02
CA GLU A 551 8.30 -5.80 -9.83
C GLU A 551 8.74 -4.54 -9.09
N ALA A 552 9.66 -4.74 -8.15
CA ALA A 552 10.29 -3.66 -7.43
C ALA A 552 11.22 -2.86 -8.36
N GLN A 553 11.20 -1.53 -8.22
CA GLN A 553 12.12 -0.65 -8.94
C GLN A 553 13.25 -0.24 -8.02
N THR A 554 14.48 -0.21 -8.56
CA THR A 554 15.64 0.27 -7.81
C THR A 554 16.05 1.66 -8.26
N LEU A 555 16.42 2.50 -7.30
CA LEU A 555 16.99 3.82 -7.51
C LEU A 555 18.44 3.83 -7.00
N PRO A 556 19.32 4.63 -7.63
CA PRO A 556 20.70 4.76 -7.19
C PRO A 556 20.81 5.39 -5.79
N ALA A 557 21.97 5.27 -5.16
CA ALA A 557 22.22 5.76 -3.80
C ALA A 557 22.12 7.29 -3.64
N ASP A 558 22.26 8.05 -4.73
CA ASP A 558 22.03 9.50 -4.73
C ASP A 558 20.55 9.88 -4.92
N ARG A 559 19.66 8.88 -4.98
CA ARG A 559 18.22 9.00 -5.24
C ARG A 559 17.89 9.72 -6.55
N LYS A 560 18.86 9.91 -7.46
CA LYS A 560 18.58 10.63 -8.70
C LYS A 560 17.64 9.84 -9.56
N ARG A 561 16.60 10.51 -10.02
CA ARG A 561 15.64 10.00 -10.99
C ARG A 561 15.42 11.06 -12.06
N TRP A 562 15.18 10.59 -13.27
CA TRP A 562 14.74 11.42 -14.37
C TRP A 562 13.28 11.10 -14.72
N THR A 563 12.49 12.13 -14.97
CA THR A 563 11.17 12.00 -15.59
C THR A 563 11.02 13.06 -16.67
N THR A 564 10.09 12.82 -17.59
CA THR A 564 9.79 13.69 -18.72
C THR A 564 9.35 15.09 -18.31
N VAL A 565 8.69 15.26 -17.16
CA VAL A 565 8.20 16.59 -16.75
C VAL A 565 9.05 17.28 -15.67
N LEU A 566 9.66 16.53 -14.76
CA LEU A 566 10.50 17.11 -13.70
C LEU A 566 11.99 17.18 -14.07
N GLY A 567 12.39 16.58 -15.19
CA GLY A 567 13.80 16.42 -15.52
C GLY A 567 14.52 15.56 -14.48
N ASN A 568 15.80 15.87 -14.22
CA ASN A 568 16.59 15.20 -13.19
C ASN A 568 16.33 15.81 -11.81
N PHE A 569 15.98 14.99 -10.82
CA PHE A 569 15.77 15.40 -9.45
C PHE A 569 16.18 14.30 -8.46
N ALA A 570 16.34 14.66 -7.19
CA ALA A 570 16.51 13.70 -6.10
C ALA A 570 15.12 13.27 -5.60
N TYR A 571 14.88 11.96 -5.53
CA TYR A 571 13.58 11.40 -5.17
C TYR A 571 13.10 11.90 -3.79
N PRO A 572 11.92 12.53 -3.67
CA PRO A 572 11.61 13.45 -2.57
C PRO A 572 11.21 12.80 -1.24
N CYS A 573 11.02 11.48 -1.17
CA CYS A 573 10.62 10.81 0.07
C CYS A 573 11.17 9.39 0.16
N TRP A 574 11.71 9.02 1.32
CA TRP A 574 12.28 7.70 1.53
C TRP A 574 12.27 7.28 2.99
N ILE A 575 12.44 5.98 3.21
CA ILE A 575 12.62 5.35 4.50
C ILE A 575 14.07 4.90 4.59
N ASP A 576 14.79 5.35 5.60
CA ASP A 576 16.19 4.94 5.80
C ASP A 576 16.31 3.51 6.34
N ARG A 577 17.53 2.97 6.41
CA ARG A 577 17.80 1.62 6.97
C ARG A 577 17.30 1.43 8.40
N GLY A 578 17.22 2.53 9.14
CA GLY A 578 16.67 2.59 10.48
C GLY A 578 15.16 2.79 10.47
N GLY A 579 14.45 2.58 9.37
CA GLY A 579 12.99 2.72 9.29
C GLY A 579 12.47 4.15 9.49
N ARG A 580 13.32 5.17 9.61
CA ARG A 580 12.89 6.55 9.80
C ARG A 580 12.51 7.16 8.46
N GLY A 581 11.39 7.87 8.42
CA GLY A 581 10.96 8.60 7.24
C GLY A 581 11.79 9.88 7.03
N HIS A 582 12.03 10.21 5.77
CA HIS A 582 12.65 11.46 5.36
C HIS A 582 11.92 12.05 4.15
N VAL A 583 11.97 13.37 4.08
CA VAL A 583 11.38 14.18 3.02
C VAL A 583 12.40 15.17 2.48
N GLN A 584 12.28 15.47 1.19
CA GLN A 584 13.02 16.49 0.48
C GLN A 584 12.08 17.11 -0.57
N PRO A 585 11.24 18.09 -0.18
CA PRO A 585 10.33 18.74 -1.11
C PRO A 585 11.09 19.27 -2.33
N LEU A 586 10.55 19.08 -3.54
CA LEU A 586 11.31 19.37 -4.75
C LEU A 586 11.59 20.87 -4.90
N ARG A 587 12.82 21.21 -5.32
CA ARG A 587 13.15 22.54 -5.80
C ARG A 587 12.88 22.62 -7.31
N SER A 588 11.62 22.76 -7.68
CA SER A 588 11.18 22.81 -9.08
C SER A 588 10.38 24.08 -9.38
N LYS A 589 10.43 24.53 -10.63
CA LYS A 589 9.56 25.61 -11.15
C LYS A 589 8.18 25.10 -11.57
N VAL A 590 8.06 23.79 -11.82
CA VAL A 590 6.85 23.15 -12.34
C VAL A 590 5.99 22.58 -11.20
N LEU A 591 6.65 22.10 -10.13
CA LEU A 591 6.00 21.50 -8.97
C LEU A 591 6.53 22.12 -7.68
N ALA A 592 5.63 22.61 -6.84
CA ALA A 592 5.95 23.16 -5.53
C ALA A 592 5.00 22.56 -4.48
N PHE A 593 5.59 22.02 -3.42
CA PHE A 593 4.87 21.47 -2.28
C PHE A 593 4.78 22.49 -1.16
N GLU A 594 3.58 22.69 -0.63
CA GLU A 594 3.28 23.65 0.43
C GLU A 594 1.98 23.22 1.13
N GLY A 595 2.04 22.89 2.41
CA GLY A 595 0.92 22.34 3.18
C GLY A 595 1.23 20.96 3.78
N PRO A 596 0.21 20.21 4.23
CA PRO A 596 0.42 18.90 4.83
C PRO A 596 0.85 17.86 3.78
N ALA A 597 1.84 17.03 4.13
CA ALA A 597 2.18 15.79 3.44
C ALA A 597 1.68 14.59 4.26
N VAL A 598 0.74 13.82 3.71
CA VAL A 598 0.01 12.75 4.41
C VAL A 598 0.55 11.39 4.02
N LEU A 599 0.86 10.54 5.00
CA LEU A 599 1.56 9.27 4.85
C LEU A 599 0.69 8.11 5.36
N TYR A 600 0.56 7.04 4.56
CA TYR A 600 -0.17 5.82 4.96
C TYR A 600 0.31 4.55 4.19
N PRO A 601 0.02 3.32 4.66
CA PRO A 601 0.50 2.10 4.03
C PRO A 601 -0.40 1.68 2.87
N ILE A 602 0.11 1.75 1.65
CA ILE A 602 -0.68 1.47 0.44
C ILE A 602 -0.68 -0.01 0.08
N SER A 603 0.48 -0.66 0.09
CA SER A 603 0.64 -2.05 -0.33
C SER A 603 1.66 -2.76 0.54
N ARG A 604 1.54 -4.09 0.65
CA ARG A 604 2.49 -4.89 1.42
C ARG A 604 3.83 -5.03 0.71
N ALA A 605 4.88 -5.01 1.52
CA ALA A 605 6.18 -5.53 1.16
C ALA A 605 6.22 -7.04 1.43
N ARG A 606 7.22 -7.71 0.89
CA ARG A 606 7.39 -9.15 1.10
C ARG A 606 7.53 -9.52 2.59
N THR A 607 8.19 -8.68 3.37
CA THR A 607 8.42 -8.89 4.81
C THR A 607 7.36 -8.23 5.68
N THR A 608 6.23 -7.78 5.11
CA THR A 608 5.09 -7.29 5.90
C THR A 608 4.53 -8.43 6.76
N PRO A 609 4.37 -8.24 8.09
CA PRO A 609 3.76 -9.24 8.95
C PRO A 609 2.32 -9.55 8.53
N LEU A 610 1.88 -10.81 8.67
CA LEU A 610 0.54 -11.25 8.28
C LEU A 610 -0.56 -10.54 9.05
N GLU A 611 -0.25 -10.11 10.27
CA GLU A 611 -1.14 -9.36 11.13
C GLU A 611 -1.28 -7.88 10.77
N ALA A 612 -0.42 -7.36 9.89
CA ALA A 612 -0.47 -5.98 9.42
C ALA A 612 -1.26 -5.89 8.12
N PHE A 613 -2.24 -5.00 8.08
CA PHE A 613 -3.08 -4.76 6.91
C PHE A 613 -2.68 -3.44 6.24
N THR A 614 -2.57 -3.48 4.92
CA THR A 614 -2.43 -2.29 4.07
C THR A 614 -3.75 -2.00 3.34
N VAL A 615 -3.84 -0.84 2.69
CA VAL A 615 -5.02 -0.47 1.90
C VAL A 615 -5.34 -1.52 0.83
N VAL A 616 -4.35 -1.96 0.04
CA VAL A 616 -4.55 -2.99 -1.00
C VAL A 616 -4.98 -4.34 -0.40
N ASP A 617 -4.53 -4.69 0.82
CA ASP A 617 -4.93 -5.94 1.47
C ASP A 617 -6.42 -5.96 1.78
N VAL A 618 -6.97 -4.84 2.26
CA VAL A 618 -8.40 -4.71 2.54
C VAL A 618 -9.20 -4.77 1.24
N VAL A 619 -8.74 -4.11 0.16
CA VAL A 619 -9.43 -4.20 -1.14
C VAL A 619 -9.45 -5.65 -1.64
N ARG A 620 -8.30 -6.34 -1.61
CA ARG A 620 -8.19 -7.76 -2.01
C ARG A 620 -9.07 -8.67 -1.16
N ALA A 621 -9.12 -8.46 0.15
CA ALA A 621 -9.89 -9.29 1.07
C ALA A 621 -11.41 -9.09 0.99
N THR A 622 -11.87 -7.93 0.49
CA THR A 622 -13.30 -7.58 0.42
C THR A 622 -13.89 -7.82 -0.97
N LEU A 623 -13.21 -7.37 -2.02
CA LEU A 623 -13.67 -7.52 -3.41
C LEU A 623 -13.25 -8.86 -4.03
N GLY A 624 -12.27 -9.55 -3.43
CA GLY A 624 -11.69 -10.79 -3.94
C GLY A 624 -10.55 -10.54 -4.95
N VAL A 625 -9.61 -11.48 -5.05
CA VAL A 625 -8.38 -11.32 -5.87
C VAL A 625 -8.70 -11.14 -7.36
N GLY A 626 -9.60 -11.95 -7.93
CA GLY A 626 -10.01 -11.84 -9.33
C GLY A 626 -10.72 -10.52 -9.64
N PRO A 627 -11.78 -10.14 -8.92
CA PRO A 627 -12.44 -8.84 -9.13
C PRO A 627 -11.53 -7.64 -8.87
N CYS A 628 -10.52 -7.75 -8.01
CA CYS A 628 -9.52 -6.68 -7.83
C CYS A 628 -8.68 -6.44 -9.09
N GLU A 629 -8.45 -7.44 -9.94
CA GLU A 629 -7.75 -7.20 -11.22
C GLU A 629 -8.52 -6.22 -12.12
N TYR A 630 -9.86 -6.25 -12.06
CA TYR A 630 -10.74 -5.38 -12.83
C TYR A 630 -11.07 -4.07 -12.11
N VAL A 631 -11.33 -4.12 -10.80
CA VAL A 631 -11.72 -2.96 -9.98
C VAL A 631 -10.54 -2.03 -9.71
N LEU A 632 -9.38 -2.59 -9.38
CA LEU A 632 -8.13 -1.83 -9.34
C LEU A 632 -7.58 -1.59 -10.75
N ASP A 633 -8.15 -2.25 -11.76
CA ASP A 633 -7.72 -2.19 -13.15
C ASP A 633 -6.20 -2.37 -13.28
N VAL A 634 -5.73 -3.49 -12.73
CA VAL A 634 -4.31 -3.83 -12.70
C VAL A 634 -3.75 -3.86 -14.13
N GLU A 635 -4.53 -4.34 -15.10
CA GLU A 635 -4.17 -4.30 -16.52
C GLU A 635 -4.02 -2.86 -17.02
N GLY A 636 -5.01 -1.99 -16.80
CA GLY A 636 -4.97 -0.61 -17.23
C GLY A 636 -3.88 0.23 -16.55
N GLN A 637 -3.32 -0.22 -15.44
CA GLN A 637 -2.15 0.41 -14.82
C GLN A 637 -0.81 -0.06 -15.40
N ARG A 638 -0.77 -1.17 -16.16
CA ARG A 638 0.48 -1.68 -16.72
C ARG A 638 1.03 -0.73 -17.77
N SER A 639 2.28 -0.34 -17.57
CA SER A 639 3.00 0.44 -18.56
C SER A 639 3.20 -0.39 -19.82
N GLN A 640 2.88 0.20 -20.97
CA GLN A 640 3.18 -0.36 -22.27
C GLN A 640 4.52 0.18 -22.78
N TYR A 641 5.28 -0.68 -23.44
CA TYR A 641 6.50 -0.32 -24.14
C TYR A 641 6.51 -1.06 -25.48
N LYS A 642 6.64 -0.31 -26.58
CA LYS A 642 6.59 -0.86 -27.95
C LYS A 642 7.77 -0.33 -28.76
N GLY A 643 8.44 -1.21 -29.50
CA GLY A 643 9.57 -0.85 -30.34
C GLY A 643 10.84 -0.53 -29.54
N ARG A 644 11.69 0.33 -30.10
CA ARG A 644 12.96 0.75 -29.51
C ARG A 644 12.98 2.27 -29.33
N ALA A 645 13.16 2.74 -28.10
CA ALA A 645 13.32 4.16 -27.80
C ALA A 645 14.41 4.81 -28.68
N THR A 646 14.21 6.06 -29.06
CA THR A 646 15.10 6.77 -30.01
C THR A 646 16.53 6.88 -29.49
N CYS A 647 16.72 7.08 -28.18
CA CYS A 647 18.02 7.06 -27.53
C CYS A 647 18.69 5.68 -27.61
N ALA A 648 17.95 4.60 -27.36
CA ALA A 648 18.45 3.23 -27.48
C ALA A 648 18.75 2.84 -28.95
N ASN A 649 18.04 3.44 -29.92
CA ASN A 649 18.35 3.29 -31.34
C ASN A 649 19.68 3.97 -31.70
N ARG A 650 19.91 5.20 -31.23
CA ARG A 650 21.20 5.90 -31.37
C ARG A 650 22.35 5.08 -30.80
N ASP A 651 22.20 4.62 -29.55
CA ASP A 651 23.25 3.90 -28.82
C ASP A 651 23.55 2.52 -29.44
N PHE A 652 22.60 1.97 -30.20
CA PHE A 652 22.78 0.76 -30.97
C PHE A 652 23.45 1.00 -32.33
N LEU A 653 22.99 1.99 -33.10
CA LEU A 653 23.46 2.23 -34.46
C LEU A 653 24.84 2.87 -34.51
N ASN A 654 25.11 3.89 -33.68
CA ASN A 654 26.37 4.64 -33.75
C ASN A 654 27.61 3.73 -33.63
N PRO A 655 27.71 2.78 -32.67
CA PRO A 655 28.87 1.90 -32.57
C PRO A 655 29.06 0.95 -33.76
N ILE A 656 27.96 0.54 -34.43
CA ILE A 656 28.02 -0.34 -35.61
C ILE A 656 28.71 0.40 -36.76
N PHE A 657 28.29 1.64 -37.01
CA PHE A 657 28.85 2.45 -38.09
C PHE A 657 30.27 2.92 -37.77
N GLU A 658 30.59 3.23 -36.51
CA GLU A 658 31.96 3.55 -36.08
C GLU A 658 32.95 2.40 -36.31
N LYS A 659 32.49 1.15 -36.22
CA LYS A 659 33.29 -0.05 -36.47
C LYS A 659 33.25 -0.55 -37.92
N GLY A 660 32.45 0.08 -38.79
CA GLY A 660 32.28 -0.38 -40.17
C GLY A 660 31.52 -1.71 -40.30
N GLU A 661 30.72 -2.10 -39.31
CA GLU A 661 30.06 -3.42 -39.24
C GLU A 661 28.68 -3.47 -39.92
N GLN A 662 28.18 -2.36 -40.46
CA GLN A 662 26.81 -2.20 -40.95
C GLN A 662 26.39 -3.22 -42.02
N ARG A 663 27.30 -3.64 -42.93
CA ARG A 663 27.00 -4.70 -43.92
C ARG A 663 26.88 -6.07 -43.27
N ARG A 664 27.80 -6.40 -42.35
CA ARG A 664 27.79 -7.67 -41.62
C ARG A 664 26.55 -7.80 -40.74
N ARG A 665 26.08 -6.68 -40.18
CA ARG A 665 24.94 -6.60 -39.26
C ARG A 665 23.70 -5.96 -39.90
N ARG A 666 23.57 -6.03 -41.23
CA ARG A 666 22.55 -5.31 -42.02
C ARG A 666 21.13 -5.60 -41.52
N ALA A 667 20.81 -6.88 -41.28
CA ALA A 667 19.49 -7.29 -40.79
C ALA A 667 19.17 -6.67 -39.41
N GLU A 668 20.16 -6.57 -38.52
CA GLU A 668 19.97 -5.95 -37.21
C GLU A 668 19.75 -4.44 -37.32
N VAL A 669 20.48 -3.77 -38.22
CA VAL A 669 20.29 -2.34 -38.51
C VAL A 669 18.90 -2.08 -39.07
N GLU A 670 18.46 -2.85 -40.07
CA GLU A 670 17.12 -2.73 -40.65
C GLU A 670 16.02 -2.97 -39.61
N GLN A 671 16.19 -3.98 -38.76
CA GLN A 671 15.28 -4.25 -37.66
C GLN A 671 15.21 -3.08 -36.68
N SER A 672 16.36 -2.50 -36.31
CA SER A 672 16.40 -1.33 -35.43
C SER A 672 15.67 -0.11 -36.01
N LEU A 673 15.77 0.11 -37.33
CA LEU A 673 15.04 1.16 -38.05
C LEU A 673 13.52 0.92 -38.10
N LYS A 674 13.07 -0.34 -38.11
CA LYS A 674 11.64 -0.66 -37.96
C LYS A 674 11.17 -0.41 -36.53
N GLU A 675 11.92 -0.88 -35.55
CA GLU A 675 11.60 -0.76 -34.12
C GLU A 675 11.51 0.69 -33.65
N VAL A 676 12.36 1.58 -34.15
CA VAL A 676 12.32 3.01 -33.78
C VAL A 676 11.05 3.69 -34.30
N MET A 677 10.55 3.30 -35.48
CA MET A 677 9.28 3.84 -36.00
C MET A 677 8.07 3.29 -35.25
N VAL A 678 8.11 2.03 -34.81
CA VAL A 678 7.08 1.48 -33.91
C VAL A 678 7.00 2.30 -32.62
N PHE A 679 8.15 2.66 -32.04
CA PHE A 679 8.21 3.49 -30.84
C PHE A 679 7.66 4.91 -31.07
N VAL A 680 8.13 5.61 -32.12
CA VAL A 680 7.66 6.96 -32.47
C VAL A 680 6.15 7.00 -32.68
N ARG A 681 5.59 6.03 -33.42
CA ARG A 681 4.13 5.96 -33.63
C ARG A 681 3.40 5.67 -32.33
N HIS A 682 3.89 4.75 -31.50
CA HIS A 682 3.26 4.43 -30.22
C HIS A 682 3.14 5.64 -29.29
N ILE A 683 4.22 6.42 -29.11
CA ILE A 683 4.18 7.62 -28.26
C ILE A 683 3.29 8.68 -28.91
N ARG A 684 3.34 8.84 -30.24
CA ARG A 684 2.48 9.77 -30.96
C ARG A 684 0.99 9.46 -30.76
N ASP A 685 0.59 8.21 -30.86
CA ASP A 685 -0.80 7.78 -30.66
C ASP A 685 -1.29 8.16 -29.25
N ARG A 686 -0.43 8.02 -28.24
CA ARG A 686 -0.75 8.43 -26.86
C ARG A 686 -0.92 9.94 -26.72
N VAL A 687 -0.04 10.74 -27.34
CA VAL A 687 -0.22 12.20 -27.39
C VAL A 687 -1.55 12.57 -28.04
N GLU A 688 -1.92 11.92 -29.15
CA GLU A 688 -3.16 12.19 -29.87
C GLU A 688 -4.41 11.83 -29.07
N GLN A 689 -4.36 10.75 -28.26
CA GLN A 689 -5.43 10.41 -27.32
C GLN A 689 -5.64 11.50 -26.26
N TYR A 690 -4.56 12.08 -25.72
CA TYR A 690 -4.66 13.20 -24.79
C TYR A 690 -5.19 14.48 -25.44
N VAL A 691 -4.78 14.76 -26.69
CA VAL A 691 -5.31 15.90 -27.46
C VAL A 691 -6.81 15.72 -27.74
N ALA A 692 -7.25 14.52 -28.10
CA ALA A 692 -8.66 14.22 -28.31
C ALA A 692 -9.48 14.44 -27.03
N PHE A 693 -8.95 14.00 -25.87
CA PHE A 693 -9.55 14.29 -24.57
C PHE A 693 -9.63 15.79 -24.30
N GLY A 694 -8.56 16.55 -24.54
CA GLY A 694 -8.52 18.00 -24.33
C GLY A 694 -9.56 18.75 -25.17
N ARG A 695 -9.63 18.46 -26.47
CA ARG A 695 -10.61 19.05 -27.39
C ARG A 695 -12.04 18.75 -26.97
N TRP A 696 -12.34 17.46 -26.71
CA TRP A 696 -13.65 17.06 -26.23
C TRP A 696 -14.02 17.78 -24.92
N THR A 697 -13.07 17.90 -23.99
CA THR A 697 -13.31 18.58 -22.70
C THR A 697 -13.65 20.05 -22.92
N LEU A 698 -12.95 20.75 -23.81
CA LEU A 698 -13.23 22.15 -24.13
C LEU A 698 -14.60 22.32 -24.82
N GLU A 699 -14.96 21.44 -25.74
CA GLU A 699 -16.27 21.44 -26.39
C GLU A 699 -17.40 21.18 -25.38
N HIS A 700 -17.22 20.18 -24.51
CA HIS A 700 -18.16 19.86 -23.43
C HIS A 700 -18.33 21.05 -22.49
N LEU A 701 -17.23 21.61 -21.97
CA LEU A 701 -17.27 22.77 -21.08
C LEU A 701 -17.91 23.99 -21.73
N ALA A 702 -17.68 24.24 -23.02
CA ALA A 702 -18.33 25.33 -23.74
C ALA A 702 -19.86 25.14 -23.84
N GLN A 703 -20.34 23.91 -24.03
CA GLN A 703 -21.77 23.59 -24.00
C GLN A 703 -22.34 23.76 -22.57
N GLN A 704 -21.64 23.23 -21.57
CA GLN A 704 -22.04 23.35 -20.16
C GLN A 704 -22.06 24.80 -19.68
N LYS A 705 -21.14 25.66 -20.15
CA LYS A 705 -21.12 27.08 -19.82
C LYS A 705 -22.36 27.83 -20.33
N LYS A 706 -22.85 27.43 -21.51
CA LYS A 706 -24.10 27.97 -22.08
C LYS A 706 -25.33 27.48 -21.30
N ALA A 707 -25.35 26.20 -20.93
CA ALA A 707 -26.44 25.60 -20.16
C ALA A 707 -26.48 26.08 -18.70
N HIS A 708 -25.32 26.37 -18.11
CA HIS A 708 -25.16 26.76 -16.71
C HIS A 708 -24.35 28.06 -16.56
N PRO A 709 -24.88 29.24 -16.99
CA PRO A 709 -24.15 30.51 -16.90
C PRO A 709 -23.73 30.89 -15.48
N HIS A 710 -24.46 30.41 -14.47
CA HIS A 710 -24.16 30.63 -13.05
C HIS A 710 -22.93 29.85 -12.55
N LEU A 711 -22.42 28.89 -13.32
CA LEU A 711 -21.19 28.11 -13.05
C LEU A 711 -20.02 28.56 -13.94
N ALA A 712 -20.16 29.67 -14.66
CA ALA A 712 -19.21 30.07 -15.70
C ALA A 712 -17.78 30.27 -15.19
N ALA A 713 -17.60 30.72 -13.95
CA ALA A 713 -16.27 30.93 -13.36
C ALA A 713 -15.54 29.60 -13.10
N GLN A 714 -16.23 28.63 -12.49
CA GLN A 714 -15.72 27.28 -12.22
C GLN A 714 -15.45 26.53 -13.54
N ILE A 715 -16.36 26.66 -14.51
CA ILE A 715 -16.17 26.09 -15.84
C ILE A 715 -14.95 26.71 -16.53
N GLN A 716 -14.77 28.02 -16.44
CA GLN A 716 -13.61 28.71 -17.01
C GLN A 716 -12.27 28.29 -16.38
N GLU A 717 -12.25 27.93 -15.10
CA GLU A 717 -11.07 27.35 -14.46
C GLU A 717 -10.69 26.01 -15.12
N LEU A 718 -11.66 25.12 -15.36
CA LEU A 718 -11.44 23.85 -16.05
C LEU A 718 -11.03 24.06 -17.52
N GLU A 719 -11.62 25.03 -18.22
CA GLU A 719 -11.23 25.40 -19.59
C GLU A 719 -9.76 25.82 -19.64
N ARG A 720 -9.30 26.64 -18.68
CA ARG A 720 -7.91 27.08 -18.59
C ARG A 720 -6.96 25.89 -18.43
N LEU A 721 -7.30 24.95 -17.54
CA LEU A 721 -6.48 23.74 -17.30
C LEU A 721 -6.45 22.82 -18.52
N ALA A 722 -7.59 22.60 -19.18
CA ALA A 722 -7.67 21.77 -20.38
C ALA A 722 -6.88 22.36 -21.57
N ARG A 723 -6.86 23.70 -21.72
CA ARG A 723 -6.07 24.40 -22.76
C ARG A 723 -4.56 24.22 -22.62
N GLU A 724 -4.07 23.81 -21.45
CA GLU A 724 -2.64 23.56 -21.30
C GLU A 724 -2.15 22.40 -22.17
N ILE A 725 -3.03 21.44 -22.52
CA ILE A 725 -2.71 20.35 -23.46
C ILE A 725 -2.36 20.94 -24.84
N ASP A 726 -3.23 21.78 -25.39
CA ASP A 726 -3.00 22.43 -26.68
C ASP A 726 -1.75 23.32 -26.67
N ALA A 727 -1.53 24.05 -25.57
CA ALA A 727 -0.36 24.91 -25.42
C ALA A 727 0.96 24.11 -25.46
N ARG A 728 1.00 22.95 -24.80
CA ARG A 728 2.18 22.04 -24.80
C ARG A 728 2.43 21.44 -26.17
N VAL A 729 1.37 21.01 -26.86
CA VAL A 729 1.47 20.50 -28.24
C VAL A 729 1.96 21.58 -29.19
N ALA A 730 1.42 22.79 -29.11
CA ALA A 730 1.83 23.92 -29.94
C ALA A 730 3.31 24.26 -29.74
N ALA A 731 3.79 24.27 -28.48
CA ALA A 731 5.19 24.57 -28.15
C ALA A 731 6.21 23.55 -28.71
N ARG A 732 5.76 22.33 -29.04
CA ARG A 732 6.61 21.23 -29.50
C ARG A 732 6.36 20.81 -30.95
N ARG A 733 5.38 21.42 -31.63
CA ARG A 733 4.86 21.03 -32.96
C ARG A 733 5.96 20.81 -34.00
N ASP A 734 6.87 21.77 -34.11
CA ASP A 734 7.93 21.73 -35.14
C ASP A 734 9.02 20.70 -34.82
N LYS A 735 9.23 20.41 -33.53
CA LYS A 735 10.29 19.50 -33.06
C LYS A 735 9.89 18.03 -33.09
N ILE A 736 8.62 17.73 -32.78
CA ILE A 736 8.11 16.35 -32.78
C ILE A 736 7.89 15.81 -34.20
N LYS A 737 7.83 16.69 -35.20
CA LYS A 737 7.49 16.39 -36.60
C LYS A 737 6.21 15.53 -36.71
N THR A 738 5.88 15.12 -37.94
CA THR A 738 4.84 14.13 -38.20
C THR A 738 5.44 12.71 -38.29
N PRO A 739 4.67 11.65 -38.03
CA PRO A 739 5.12 10.28 -38.26
C PRO A 739 5.63 10.02 -39.68
N ASP A 740 5.04 10.68 -40.68
CA ASP A 740 5.45 10.53 -42.08
C ASP A 740 6.78 11.22 -42.38
N GLU A 741 7.03 12.39 -41.76
CA GLU A 741 8.36 13.03 -41.83
C GLU A 741 9.44 12.17 -41.18
N ALA A 742 9.16 11.57 -40.02
CA ALA A 742 10.08 10.63 -39.37
C ALA A 742 10.31 9.37 -40.24
N GLN A 743 9.25 8.87 -40.89
CA GLN A 743 9.35 7.73 -41.82
C GLN A 743 10.24 8.06 -43.02
N ARG A 744 10.08 9.24 -43.62
CA ARG A 744 10.94 9.70 -44.72
C ARG A 744 12.41 9.74 -44.34
N MET A 745 12.74 10.19 -43.12
CA MET A 745 14.13 10.16 -42.63
C MET A 745 14.69 8.74 -42.54
N VAL A 746 13.87 7.76 -42.11
CA VAL A 746 14.27 6.35 -42.06
C VAL A 746 14.47 5.77 -43.46
N ASP A 747 13.61 6.12 -44.41
CA ASP A 747 13.71 5.65 -45.80
C ASP A 747 14.92 6.27 -46.51
N GLU A 748 15.21 7.54 -46.24
CA GLU A 748 16.44 8.20 -46.71
C GLU A 748 17.69 7.52 -46.14
N PHE A 749 17.69 7.17 -44.84
CA PHE A 749 18.78 6.41 -44.24
C PHE A 749 18.99 5.05 -44.93
N ARG A 750 17.90 4.33 -45.23
CA ARG A 750 17.95 3.05 -45.97
C ARG A 750 18.57 3.23 -47.35
N ALA A 751 18.22 4.30 -48.05
CA ALA A 751 18.70 4.55 -49.40
C ALA A 751 20.16 5.02 -49.44
N THR A 752 20.61 5.79 -48.45
CA THR A 752 21.86 6.57 -48.56
C THR A 752 22.95 6.20 -47.56
N VAL A 753 22.60 5.57 -46.44
CA VAL A 753 23.53 5.30 -45.32
C VAL A 753 23.70 3.81 -45.06
N LEU A 754 22.63 3.02 -45.19
CA LEU A 754 22.60 1.60 -44.77
C LEU A 754 23.79 0.77 -45.27
N ASP A 755 24.11 0.86 -46.56
CA ASP A 755 25.18 0.11 -47.20
C ASP A 755 26.46 0.95 -47.48
N ASN A 756 26.48 2.21 -47.03
CA ASN A 756 27.62 3.12 -47.17
C ASN A 756 28.77 2.68 -46.27
N THR A 757 29.93 2.36 -46.86
CA THR A 757 31.18 2.01 -46.15
C THR A 757 32.26 3.07 -46.31
N GLY A 758 31.91 4.25 -46.83
CA GLY A 758 32.81 5.40 -46.94
C GLY A 758 33.18 5.98 -45.57
N PRO A 759 34.25 6.80 -45.51
CA PRO A 759 34.72 7.42 -44.27
C PRO A 759 33.69 8.39 -43.65
N ASP A 760 32.68 8.80 -44.42
CA ASP A 760 31.60 9.69 -43.99
C ASP A 760 30.40 8.96 -43.34
N ALA A 761 30.33 7.62 -43.45
CA ALA A 761 29.21 6.83 -42.96
C ALA A 761 28.93 7.01 -41.45
N PRO A 762 29.93 7.05 -40.54
CA PRO A 762 29.70 7.30 -39.12
C PRO A 762 29.09 8.68 -38.86
N ALA A 763 29.53 9.71 -39.59
CA ALA A 763 29.01 11.07 -39.44
C ALA A 763 27.56 11.17 -39.93
N LYS A 764 27.24 10.56 -41.07
CA LYS A 764 25.87 10.45 -41.59
C LYS A 764 24.95 9.71 -40.63
N CYS A 765 25.41 8.60 -40.06
CA CYS A 765 24.66 7.85 -39.06
C CYS A 765 24.37 8.67 -37.81
N LYS A 766 25.39 9.37 -37.27
CA LYS A 766 25.22 10.28 -36.12
C LYS A 766 24.24 11.40 -36.38
N SER A 767 24.26 11.99 -37.58
CA SER A 767 23.30 13.03 -37.97
C SER A 767 21.86 12.51 -37.95
N PHE A 768 21.63 11.34 -38.56
CA PHE A 768 20.32 10.68 -38.54
C PHE A 768 19.86 10.35 -37.10
N THR A 769 20.71 9.70 -36.31
CA THR A 769 20.33 9.28 -34.95
C THR A 769 20.11 10.47 -34.03
N ALA A 770 20.84 11.57 -34.19
CA ALA A 770 20.59 12.82 -33.47
C ALA A 770 19.21 13.42 -33.81
N ALA A 771 18.86 13.48 -35.09
CA ALA A 771 17.57 14.02 -35.53
C ALA A 771 16.38 13.15 -35.07
N VAL A 772 16.54 11.82 -35.06
CA VAL A 772 15.52 10.90 -34.53
C VAL A 772 15.39 11.02 -33.01
N VAL A 773 16.50 11.21 -32.29
CA VAL A 773 16.49 11.48 -30.84
C VAL A 773 15.80 12.79 -30.50
N GLU A 774 15.99 13.85 -31.29
CA GLU A 774 15.29 15.12 -31.10
C GLU A 774 13.76 14.95 -31.20
N ILE A 775 13.30 14.19 -32.20
CA ILE A 775 11.87 13.86 -32.36
C ILE A 775 11.37 13.09 -31.14
N GLY A 776 12.01 11.98 -30.79
CA GLY A 776 11.57 11.12 -29.70
C GLY A 776 11.59 11.82 -28.35
N GLY A 777 12.67 12.55 -28.03
CA GLY A 777 12.78 13.27 -26.77
C GLY A 777 11.67 14.32 -26.57
N ASN A 778 11.31 15.06 -27.63
CA ASN A 778 10.18 15.99 -27.56
C ASN A 778 8.82 15.28 -27.44
N GLN A 779 8.66 14.10 -28.06
CA GLN A 779 7.44 13.30 -27.92
C GLN A 779 7.30 12.72 -26.50
N ASP A 780 8.38 12.21 -25.93
CA ASP A 780 8.44 11.67 -24.58
C ASP A 780 8.10 12.76 -23.54
N GLU A 781 8.70 13.95 -23.67
CA GLU A 781 8.36 15.09 -22.81
C GLU A 781 6.88 15.49 -22.97
N LEU A 782 6.39 15.62 -24.21
CA LEU A 782 5.01 16.01 -24.49
C LEU A 782 3.99 15.03 -23.91
N VAL A 783 4.22 13.72 -24.05
CA VAL A 783 3.25 12.73 -23.57
C VAL A 783 3.13 12.74 -22.05
N GLY A 784 4.25 12.94 -21.32
CA GLY A 784 4.25 13.12 -19.87
C GLY A 784 3.56 14.41 -19.44
N GLU A 785 3.84 15.53 -20.12
CA GLU A 785 3.20 16.82 -19.85
C GLU A 785 1.68 16.78 -20.09
N CYS A 786 1.23 16.11 -21.15
CA CYS A 786 -0.18 15.87 -21.43
C CYS A 786 -0.87 15.02 -20.36
N ARG A 787 -0.23 13.91 -19.93
CA ARG A 787 -0.75 13.08 -18.84
C ARG A 787 -0.95 13.91 -17.57
N TRP A 788 0.04 14.70 -17.19
CA TRP A 788 -0.05 15.55 -16.00
C TRP A 788 -1.20 16.56 -16.11
N ALA A 789 -1.39 17.19 -17.26
CA ALA A 789 -2.53 18.08 -17.50
C ALA A 789 -3.88 17.38 -17.26
N VAL A 790 -4.04 16.15 -17.74
CA VAL A 790 -5.25 15.34 -17.51
C VAL A 790 -5.44 15.01 -16.02
N LYS A 791 -4.39 14.62 -15.30
CA LYS A 791 -4.45 14.38 -13.84
C LYS A 791 -4.94 15.63 -13.11
N VAL A 792 -4.42 16.81 -13.47
CA VAL A 792 -4.80 18.11 -12.89
C VAL A 792 -6.28 18.44 -13.16
N VAL A 793 -6.74 18.28 -14.40
CA VAL A 793 -8.16 18.50 -14.76
C VAL A 793 -9.05 17.55 -13.97
N ARG A 794 -8.72 16.26 -13.90
CA ARG A 794 -9.48 15.24 -13.17
C ARG A 794 -9.63 15.58 -11.69
N GLN A 795 -8.53 15.92 -11.02
CA GLN A 795 -8.53 16.22 -9.60
C GLN A 795 -9.28 17.52 -9.29
N ARG A 796 -9.03 18.59 -10.06
CA ARG A 796 -9.73 19.87 -9.90
C ARG A 796 -11.23 19.74 -10.14
N ALA A 797 -11.63 19.00 -11.17
CA ALA A 797 -13.04 18.76 -11.48
C ALA A 797 -13.75 18.06 -10.31
N GLY A 798 -13.09 17.08 -9.69
CA GLY A 798 -13.59 16.42 -8.48
C GLY A 798 -13.77 17.36 -7.29
N LEU A 799 -12.78 18.20 -7.01
CA LEU A 799 -12.84 19.17 -5.90
C LEU A 799 -13.93 20.23 -6.11
N LEU A 800 -14.09 20.72 -7.34
CA LEU A 800 -15.14 21.69 -7.67
C LEU A 800 -16.54 21.12 -7.44
N ALA A 801 -16.80 19.88 -7.86
CA ALA A 801 -18.08 19.21 -7.61
C ALA A 801 -18.33 18.91 -6.12
N ALA A 802 -17.27 18.61 -5.37
CA ALA A 802 -17.39 18.41 -3.94
C ALA A 802 -17.77 19.68 -3.18
N VAL A 803 -17.26 20.84 -3.58
CA VAL A 803 -17.58 22.13 -2.95
C VAL A 803 -18.91 22.70 -3.43
N ASP A 804 -19.22 22.54 -4.72
CA ASP A 804 -20.46 23.02 -5.34
C ASP A 804 -21.16 21.87 -6.08
N PRO A 805 -22.17 21.21 -5.46
CA PRO A 805 -22.85 20.07 -6.07
C PRO A 805 -23.47 20.35 -7.44
N ARG A 806 -23.75 21.61 -7.79
CA ARG A 806 -24.23 21.98 -9.12
C ARG A 806 -23.23 21.66 -10.23
N MET A 807 -21.93 21.57 -9.89
CA MET A 807 -20.88 21.16 -10.82
C MET A 807 -20.87 19.65 -11.13
N ALA A 808 -21.55 18.79 -10.36
CA ALA A 808 -21.38 17.35 -10.51
C ALA A 808 -21.77 16.84 -11.91
N GLU A 809 -22.90 17.31 -12.46
CA GLU A 809 -23.32 16.97 -13.84
C GLU A 809 -22.33 17.47 -14.89
N VAL A 810 -21.73 18.64 -14.67
CA VAL A 810 -20.72 19.21 -15.56
C VAL A 810 -19.47 18.34 -15.60
N VAL A 811 -19.04 17.80 -14.45
CA VAL A 811 -17.74 17.13 -14.33
C VAL A 811 -17.78 15.60 -14.38
N ALA A 812 -18.95 14.97 -14.22
CA ALA A 812 -19.07 13.51 -14.18
C ALA A 812 -18.44 12.86 -15.41
N GLU A 813 -18.74 13.36 -16.60
CA GLU A 813 -18.19 12.82 -17.85
C GLU A 813 -16.69 13.13 -18.01
N ILE A 814 -16.21 14.27 -17.49
CA ILE A 814 -14.78 14.62 -17.47
C ILE A 814 -14.01 13.62 -16.61
N ARG A 815 -14.53 13.26 -15.42
CA ARG A 815 -13.93 12.23 -14.57
C ARG A 815 -13.94 10.87 -15.27
N ARG A 816 -15.07 10.45 -15.84
CA ARG A 816 -15.16 9.17 -16.56
C ARG A 816 -14.15 9.05 -17.71
N ARG A 817 -14.08 10.06 -18.58
CA ARG A 817 -13.16 10.05 -19.73
C ARG A 817 -11.70 10.23 -19.36
N SER A 818 -11.41 11.00 -18.32
CA SER A 818 -10.03 11.13 -17.82
C SER A 818 -9.51 9.79 -17.30
N GLN A 819 -10.34 8.98 -16.64
CA GLN A 819 -9.94 7.62 -16.24
C GLN A 819 -9.60 6.76 -17.46
N GLN A 820 -10.46 6.77 -18.49
CA GLN A 820 -10.25 6.00 -19.71
C GLN A 820 -8.93 6.35 -20.42
N VAL A 821 -8.62 7.64 -20.57
CA VAL A 821 -7.40 8.06 -21.28
C VAL A 821 -6.12 7.82 -20.47
N LEU A 822 -6.20 7.82 -19.13
CA LEU A 822 -5.08 7.56 -18.24
C LEU A 822 -4.67 6.07 -18.15
N ARG A 823 -5.53 5.15 -18.64
CA ARG A 823 -5.21 3.72 -18.75
C ARG A 823 -4.10 3.46 -19.77
N ASN A 824 -3.41 2.34 -19.58
CA ASN A 824 -2.35 1.80 -20.43
C ASN A 824 -1.25 2.82 -20.75
N PRO A 825 -0.62 3.45 -19.74
CA PRO A 825 0.38 4.48 -19.97
C PRO A 825 1.57 3.94 -20.77
N ALA A 826 2.15 4.74 -21.65
CA ALA A 826 3.48 4.46 -22.16
C ALA A 826 4.54 4.69 -21.05
N GLY A 827 5.66 3.96 -21.08
CA GLY A 827 6.71 4.07 -20.04
C GLY A 827 7.28 5.48 -19.85
N HIS A 828 7.22 6.32 -20.88
CA HIS A 828 7.71 7.71 -20.85
C HIS A 828 6.69 8.70 -20.27
N GLU A 829 5.47 8.27 -19.96
CA GLU A 829 4.45 9.14 -19.35
C GLU A 829 4.71 9.45 -17.87
N GLY A 830 5.63 8.73 -17.22
CA GLY A 830 5.92 8.93 -15.80
C GLY A 830 4.72 8.64 -14.91
N ALA A 831 3.95 7.59 -15.22
CA ALA A 831 2.60 7.37 -14.70
C ALA A 831 2.48 7.23 -13.17
N GLN A 832 3.55 6.82 -12.49
CA GLN A 832 3.60 6.66 -11.03
C GLN A 832 4.92 7.19 -10.49
N HIS A 833 4.85 8.02 -9.45
CA HIS A 833 6.02 8.64 -8.84
C HIS A 833 6.60 7.78 -7.74
#